data_AF-A0AA38MEL1-F1
#
_entry.id   AF-A0AA38MEL1-F1
#
_cell.length_a   1.000
_cell.length_b   1.000
_cell.length_c   1.000
_cell.angle_alpha   90.00
_cell.angle_beta   90.00
_cell.angle_gamma   90.00
#
_symmetry.space_group_name_H-M   'P 1'
#
loop_
_entity.id
_entity.type
_entity.pdbx_description
1 polymer ?
#
loop_
_entity_poly.entity_id
_entity_poly.type
_entity_poly.pdbx_seq_one_letter_code
_entity_poly.pdbx_strand_id
1 'polypeptide(L)'
;MMNISKTLLRRGLPQANITSNILLSTATIDDKIEIPKRIPRGPTDILRALESTVGRDPTAAHYKYHDDPYLIPLSSSGKRIFAMAQEAGRKAAHWVRQEHADLFQHREADPVIEAFVPPMVYTEESEVAVADLEKLIEMRQVVDSAVVYRVLKEKNVEVAQELEQGLLELLCYQNCEDGVSEEFVEERWFRQASKGKEFVKKTWKDGDLAEQIFSKMTPKTPESYCAIIQGMSKYRQMDSAVQLFEEAQKSNIPLNTNTYNSLIQSVNMIKENFDMRWSLLADFLTQMKNSNLKPNLGTLNAILYALSFMGNPKRAKEYVLQTLAEFKNLGIEPSLGSWYYVILTFCKERGPVSTILHDIINHLEDKEHQIRDLKDTHFFVTAMEMARHHLNDVALARRIDKLLNYGDNYNLIGDSYKESVYFRHYFALLCDNLPLEEFMNDVYFKLVPHIYVPEVGIMAEVLNQVDVNGAVEYIPKLWSDLIVFDQSHRENLVDCILNTMVNNEQLVTPELTESFAKIAWDIYSRSINEEEGRVHRLNLTGDLLGKILILLVRQKDFEKACKVMDRLDKNQQTIAGVPKIEALALFVDLCIEEKVPSRGIDCIQYCTDCGFPEANSLAVRLHKELNLDEVFLERLTKVVGDVFSTS
;
A
#
# COMPACT_ATOMS: atom_id res chain seq x y z
N MET A 1 -15.49 11.27 44.95
CA MET A 1 -16.01 10.52 46.11
C MET A 1 -17.33 11.14 46.57
N MET A 2 -18.47 10.53 46.26
CA MET A 2 -19.73 10.77 46.99
C MET A 2 -20.55 9.47 47.01
N ASN A 3 -21.02 9.15 48.20
CA ASN A 3 -21.44 7.82 48.67
C ASN A 3 -22.97 7.72 48.59
N ILE A 4 -23.50 7.03 47.58
CA ILE A 4 -24.94 6.81 47.39
C ILE A 4 -25.34 5.54 48.14
N SER A 5 -25.67 5.66 49.42
CA SER A 5 -26.18 4.54 50.23
C SER A 5 -27.17 4.97 51.33
N LYS A 6 -27.98 6.02 51.10
CA LYS A 6 -28.93 6.52 52.12
C LYS A 6 -30.33 6.91 51.62
N THR A 7 -30.90 6.20 50.65
CA THR A 7 -32.24 6.56 50.14
C THR A 7 -33.27 5.44 50.09
N LEU A 8 -33.03 4.25 50.65
CA LEU A 8 -34.00 3.15 50.60
C LEU A 8 -34.17 2.40 51.92
N LEU A 9 -34.44 3.10 53.03
CA LEU A 9 -34.98 2.49 54.25
C LEU A 9 -35.90 3.47 54.97
N ARG A 10 -37.16 3.55 54.52
CA ARG A 10 -38.32 3.98 55.34
C ARG A 10 -39.61 3.86 54.52
N ARG A 11 -40.19 2.67 54.47
CA ARG A 11 -41.65 2.46 54.34
C ARG A 11 -41.99 1.17 55.05
N GLY A 12 -42.57 1.31 56.23
CA GLY A 12 -43.09 0.20 57.01
C GLY A 12 -44.33 -0.39 56.35
N LEU A 13 -44.42 -1.72 56.35
CA LEU A 13 -45.63 -2.49 56.09
C LEU A 13 -45.79 -3.54 57.20
N PRO A 14 -47.02 -3.91 57.56
CA PRO A 14 -47.35 -4.49 58.87
C PRO A 14 -47.00 -5.97 58.98
N GLN A 15 -46.68 -6.40 60.21
CA GLN A 15 -46.50 -7.79 60.61
C GLN A 15 -47.78 -8.61 60.38
N ALA A 16 -47.68 -9.67 59.59
CA ALA A 16 -48.63 -10.77 59.59
C ALA A 16 -47.95 -11.99 60.24
N ASN A 17 -48.40 -12.34 61.44
CA ASN A 17 -48.05 -13.58 62.12
C ASN A 17 -48.71 -14.76 61.40
N ILE A 18 -47.89 -15.63 60.80
CA ILE A 18 -48.33 -16.99 60.45
C ILE A 18 -47.33 -17.95 61.11
N THR A 19 -47.79 -18.56 62.19
CA THR A 19 -47.16 -19.72 62.82
C THR A 19 -47.47 -20.97 62.00
N SER A 20 -46.45 -21.58 61.40
CA SER A 20 -46.51 -22.99 61.01
C SER A 20 -45.18 -23.64 61.32
N ASN A 21 -45.18 -24.43 62.40
CA ASN A 21 -44.12 -25.35 62.77
C ASN A 21 -43.92 -26.37 61.64
N ILE A 22 -42.81 -26.25 60.92
CA ILE A 22 -42.24 -27.35 60.17
C ILE A 22 -40.90 -27.66 60.85
N LEU A 23 -40.88 -28.79 61.55
CA LEU A 23 -39.67 -29.47 62.01
C LEU A 23 -38.85 -29.86 60.78
N LEU A 24 -37.99 -28.95 60.31
CA LEU A 24 -36.90 -29.27 59.41
C LEU A 24 -35.70 -29.67 60.27
N SER A 25 -35.33 -30.94 60.12
CA SER A 25 -34.13 -31.55 60.67
C SER A 25 -32.95 -30.59 60.64
N THR A 26 -32.30 -30.41 61.79
CA THR A 26 -31.00 -29.76 61.92
C THR A 26 -29.93 -30.57 61.19
N ALA A 27 -29.84 -30.39 59.88
CA ALA A 27 -28.57 -30.47 59.19
C ALA A 27 -28.01 -29.05 59.23
N THR A 28 -27.05 -28.78 60.11
CA THR A 28 -26.22 -27.59 60.04
C THR A 28 -25.33 -27.72 58.80
N ILE A 29 -25.91 -27.52 57.62
CA ILE A 29 -25.13 -27.16 56.46
C ILE A 29 -24.84 -25.68 56.69
N ASP A 30 -23.64 -25.39 57.19
CA ASP A 30 -23.02 -24.07 57.00
C ASP A 30 -22.89 -23.90 55.47
N ASP A 31 -24.00 -23.57 54.80
CA ASP A 31 -24.03 -23.23 53.38
C ASP A 31 -23.37 -21.86 53.24
N LYS A 32 -22.04 -21.88 53.34
CA LYS A 32 -21.19 -20.72 53.18
C LYS A 32 -21.34 -20.26 51.74
N ILE A 33 -22.11 -19.19 51.53
CA ILE A 33 -22.30 -18.59 50.21
C ILE A 33 -20.93 -18.08 49.72
N GLU A 34 -20.32 -18.80 48.79
CA GLU A 34 -19.09 -18.36 48.12
C GLU A 34 -19.45 -17.37 47.01
N ILE A 35 -19.34 -16.08 47.32
CA ILE A 35 -19.55 -15.02 46.33
C ILE A 35 -18.38 -15.04 45.33
N PRO A 36 -18.63 -15.19 44.02
CA PRO A 36 -17.57 -15.19 43.02
C PRO A 36 -16.90 -13.82 42.95
N LYS A 37 -15.59 -13.82 42.67
CA LYS A 37 -14.82 -12.57 42.49
C LYS A 37 -15.30 -11.85 41.22
N ARG A 38 -15.46 -10.52 41.33
CA ARG A 38 -15.71 -9.65 40.16
C ARG A 38 -14.52 -9.72 39.21
N ILE A 39 -14.79 -10.02 37.94
CA ILE A 39 -13.79 -9.95 36.87
C ILE A 39 -13.74 -8.50 36.35
N PRO A 40 -12.62 -7.77 36.52
CA PRO A 40 -12.47 -6.45 35.92
C PRO A 40 -12.34 -6.60 34.39
N ARG A 41 -13.04 -5.74 33.65
CA ARG A 41 -12.93 -5.63 32.19
C ARG A 41 -12.72 -4.17 31.83
N GLY A 42 -11.87 -3.92 30.83
CA GLY A 42 -11.71 -2.62 30.20
C GLY A 42 -12.94 -2.20 29.40
N PRO A 43 -13.00 -0.92 28.98
CA PRO A 43 -14.16 -0.39 28.26
C PRO A 43 -14.37 -1.03 26.88
N THR A 44 -13.35 -1.65 26.30
CA THR A 44 -13.38 -2.23 24.94
C THR A 44 -13.23 -3.75 24.88
N ASP A 45 -13.08 -4.44 26.02
CA ASP A 45 -12.77 -5.88 26.04
C ASP A 45 -13.87 -6.73 25.40
N ILE A 46 -15.14 -6.34 25.55
CA ILE A 46 -16.27 -7.03 24.91
C ILE A 46 -16.20 -6.88 23.39
N LEU A 47 -15.80 -5.71 22.89
CA LEU A 47 -15.67 -5.47 21.45
C LEU A 47 -14.55 -6.32 20.85
N ARG A 48 -13.37 -6.40 21.50
CA ARG A 48 -12.28 -7.28 21.07
C ARG A 48 -12.68 -8.76 21.10
N ALA A 49 -13.42 -9.17 22.12
CA ALA A 49 -13.93 -10.53 22.21
C ALA A 49 -14.89 -10.85 21.06
N LEU A 50 -15.75 -9.92 20.65
CA LEU A 50 -16.62 -10.11 19.47
C LEU A 50 -15.82 -10.13 18.17
N GLU A 51 -14.87 -9.21 17.99
CA GLU A 51 -14.00 -9.14 16.82
C GLU A 51 -13.26 -10.46 16.57
N SER A 52 -12.63 -11.03 17.61
CA SER A 52 -11.91 -12.32 17.52
C SER A 52 -12.78 -13.53 17.14
N THR A 53 -14.11 -13.41 17.15
CA THR A 53 -15.02 -14.48 16.71
C THR A 53 -15.35 -14.43 15.21
N VAL A 54 -14.93 -13.37 14.52
CA VAL A 54 -15.25 -13.12 13.11
C VAL A 54 -13.95 -13.04 12.29
N GLY A 55 -13.87 -13.76 11.18
CA GLY A 55 -12.77 -13.66 10.23
C GLY A 55 -12.99 -12.57 9.20
N ARG A 56 -11.91 -12.19 8.48
CA ARG A 56 -12.03 -11.28 7.33
C ARG A 56 -12.86 -11.94 6.23
N ASP A 57 -13.87 -11.22 5.74
CA ASP A 57 -14.66 -11.62 4.58
C ASP A 57 -13.89 -11.29 3.29
N PRO A 58 -13.46 -12.29 2.49
CA PRO A 58 -12.77 -12.04 1.22
C PRO A 58 -13.69 -11.48 0.13
N THR A 59 -15.01 -11.62 0.28
CA THR A 59 -16.01 -11.20 -0.71
C THR A 59 -16.49 -9.77 -0.53
N ALA A 60 -16.20 -9.15 0.62
CA ALA A 60 -16.63 -7.80 0.94
C ALA A 60 -15.48 -6.79 0.77
N ALA A 61 -15.83 -5.58 0.31
CA ALA A 61 -14.90 -4.46 0.30
C ALA A 61 -14.50 -4.08 1.74
N HIS A 62 -13.34 -3.43 1.89
CA HIS A 62 -12.91 -2.91 3.18
C HIS A 62 -13.98 -1.98 3.78
N TYR A 63 -14.27 -2.13 5.07
CA TYR A 63 -15.28 -1.37 5.84
C TYR A 63 -15.21 0.17 5.71
N LYS A 64 -14.10 0.70 5.18
CA LYS A 64 -13.92 2.15 4.99
C LYS A 64 -14.69 2.69 3.78
N TYR A 65 -15.13 1.79 2.90
CA TYR A 65 -15.92 2.11 1.74
C TYR A 65 -17.40 1.90 2.02
N HIS A 66 -18.25 2.64 1.31
CA HIS A 66 -19.67 2.37 1.32
C HIS A 66 -19.93 1.02 0.65
N ASP A 67 -20.79 0.21 1.26
CA ASP A 67 -21.25 -1.06 0.69
C ASP A 67 -22.31 -0.80 -0.40
N ASP A 68 -21.85 -0.16 -1.47
CA ASP A 68 -22.61 0.17 -2.66
C ASP A 68 -21.72 -0.06 -3.88
N PRO A 69 -22.12 -0.92 -4.85
CA PRO A 69 -21.30 -1.23 -6.02
C PRO A 69 -20.82 -0.01 -6.82
N TYR A 70 -21.57 1.10 -6.79
CA TYR A 70 -21.19 2.34 -7.47
C TYR A 70 -20.10 3.12 -6.70
N LEU A 71 -20.06 3.00 -5.38
CA LEU A 71 -19.15 3.76 -4.51
C LEU A 71 -17.89 3.00 -4.10
N ILE A 72 -17.82 1.68 -4.33
CA ILE A 72 -16.63 0.88 -4.01
C ILE A 72 -15.52 1.16 -5.04
N PRO A 73 -14.37 1.73 -4.63
CA PRO A 73 -13.28 1.98 -5.56
C PRO A 73 -12.49 0.70 -5.83
N LEU A 74 -12.51 0.25 -7.08
CA LEU A 74 -11.85 -0.99 -7.54
C LEU A 74 -10.60 -0.73 -8.37
N SER A 75 -10.22 0.52 -8.62
CA SER A 75 -8.94 0.91 -9.22
C SER A 75 -8.02 1.58 -8.19
N SER A 76 -6.70 1.44 -8.35
CA SER A 76 -5.73 2.09 -7.45
C SER A 76 -5.85 3.62 -7.46
N SER A 77 -6.16 4.20 -8.62
CA SER A 77 -6.46 5.63 -8.77
C SER A 77 -7.76 6.00 -8.02
N GLY A 78 -8.82 5.23 -8.22
CA GLY A 78 -10.11 5.42 -7.54
C GLY A 78 -9.98 5.33 -6.02
N LYS A 79 -9.23 4.35 -5.51
CA LYS A 79 -8.98 4.18 -4.06
C LYS A 79 -8.31 5.41 -3.47
N ARG A 80 -7.30 5.96 -4.16
CA ARG A 80 -6.61 7.19 -3.74
C ARG A 80 -7.50 8.42 -3.81
N ILE A 81 -8.26 8.60 -4.90
CA ILE A 81 -9.18 9.73 -5.06
C ILE A 81 -10.24 9.71 -3.96
N PHE A 82 -10.85 8.56 -3.70
CA PHE A 82 -11.85 8.39 -2.63
C PHE A 82 -11.27 8.78 -1.27
N ALA A 83 -10.11 8.23 -0.90
CA ALA A 83 -9.46 8.51 0.37
C ALA A 83 -9.12 10.00 0.54
N MET A 84 -8.51 10.61 -0.48
CA MET A 84 -8.15 12.04 -0.45
C MET A 84 -9.37 12.95 -0.44
N ALA A 85 -10.46 12.60 -1.14
CA ALA A 85 -11.70 13.36 -1.14
C ALA A 85 -12.38 13.33 0.24
N GLN A 86 -12.41 12.16 0.89
CA GLN A 86 -12.94 12.01 2.24
C GLN A 86 -12.17 12.87 3.24
N GLU A 87 -10.83 12.85 3.17
CA GLU A 87 -9.99 13.67 4.05
C GLU A 87 -10.10 15.17 3.75
N ALA A 88 -10.21 15.56 2.47
CA ALA A 88 -10.46 16.95 2.10
C ALA A 88 -11.77 17.47 2.71
N GLY A 89 -12.83 16.64 2.69
CA GLY A 89 -14.09 16.94 3.38
C GLY A 89 -13.93 17.11 4.89
N ARG A 90 -13.17 16.23 5.55
CA ARG A 90 -12.85 16.36 6.99
C ARG A 90 -12.08 17.64 7.29
N LYS A 91 -11.08 17.99 6.48
CA LYS A 91 -10.31 19.23 6.63
C LYS A 91 -11.18 20.47 6.44
N ALA A 92 -12.06 20.47 5.45
CA ALA A 92 -13.01 21.55 5.24
C ALA A 92 -13.94 21.72 6.46
N ALA A 93 -14.44 20.60 7.02
CA ALA A 93 -15.24 20.64 8.24
C ALA A 93 -14.45 21.18 9.45
N HIS A 94 -13.19 20.76 9.62
CA HIS A 94 -12.33 21.28 10.68
C HIS A 94 -12.06 22.77 10.53
N TRP A 95 -11.81 23.24 9.31
CA TRP A 95 -11.64 24.65 9.02
C TRP A 95 -12.91 25.45 9.35
N VAL A 96 -14.10 24.98 8.92
CA VAL A 96 -15.38 25.62 9.28
C VAL A 96 -15.57 25.66 10.81
N ARG A 97 -15.23 24.56 11.50
CA ARG A 97 -15.30 24.48 12.97
C ARG A 97 -14.37 25.48 13.65
N GLN A 98 -13.20 25.73 13.07
CA GLN A 98 -12.21 26.66 13.60
C GLN A 98 -12.61 28.13 13.35
N GLU A 99 -13.00 28.47 12.13
CA GLU A 99 -13.40 29.84 11.76
C GLU A 99 -14.68 30.30 12.45
N HIS A 100 -15.62 29.38 12.66
CA HIS A 100 -16.91 29.66 13.29
C HIS A 100 -17.04 28.97 14.65
N ALA A 101 -15.98 29.00 15.45
CA ALA A 101 -15.92 28.35 16.76
C ALA A 101 -17.06 28.77 17.71
N ASP A 102 -17.60 29.98 17.54
CA ASP A 102 -18.75 30.51 18.26
C ASP A 102 -20.03 29.69 18.05
N LEU A 103 -20.20 29.08 16.88
CA LEU A 103 -21.35 28.23 16.56
C LEU A 103 -21.28 26.85 17.25
N PHE A 104 -20.09 26.44 17.73
CA PHE A 104 -19.84 25.12 18.32
C PHE A 104 -19.70 25.16 19.86
N GLN A 105 -20.27 26.18 20.50
CA GLN A 105 -20.21 26.35 21.96
C GLN A 105 -21.24 25.54 22.74
N HIS A 106 -22.31 25.06 22.09
CA HIS A 106 -23.36 24.26 22.74
C HIS A 106 -22.84 22.86 23.10
N ARG A 107 -22.90 22.50 24.38
CA ARG A 107 -22.35 21.24 24.93
C ARG A 107 -23.46 20.38 25.52
N GLU A 108 -23.91 19.36 24.79
CA GLU A 108 -24.90 18.39 25.30
C GLU A 108 -24.28 17.14 25.95
N ALA A 109 -23.05 16.78 25.56
CA ALA A 109 -22.39 15.57 26.04
C ALA A 109 -21.84 15.73 27.47
N ASP A 110 -22.14 14.76 28.33
CA ASP A 110 -21.55 14.60 29.67
C ASP A 110 -20.92 13.20 29.79
N PRO A 111 -19.58 13.07 29.86
CA PRO A 111 -18.60 14.16 29.91
C PRO A 111 -18.40 14.88 28.57
N VAL A 112 -17.87 16.09 28.63
CA VAL A 112 -17.52 16.88 27.44
C VAL A 112 -16.45 16.13 26.63
N ILE A 113 -16.68 16.01 25.31
CA ILE A 113 -15.74 15.38 24.38
C ILE A 113 -14.80 16.46 23.84
N GLU A 114 -13.61 16.57 24.41
CA GLU A 114 -12.63 17.61 24.06
C GLU A 114 -12.24 17.61 22.58
N ALA A 115 -12.20 16.44 21.94
CA ALA A 115 -11.88 16.31 20.52
C ALA A 115 -12.84 17.10 19.59
N PHE A 116 -14.08 17.33 20.01
CA PHE A 116 -15.07 18.08 19.23
C PHE A 116 -15.09 19.58 19.53
N VAL A 117 -14.42 20.02 20.60
CA VAL A 117 -14.32 21.44 20.93
C VAL A 117 -13.34 22.13 19.95
N PRO A 118 -13.68 23.31 19.40
CA PRO A 118 -12.75 24.07 18.57
C PRO A 118 -11.43 24.35 19.31
N PRO A 119 -10.26 24.12 18.68
CA PRO A 119 -8.97 24.41 19.30
C PRO A 119 -8.79 25.93 19.46
N MET A 120 -8.09 26.35 20.51
CA MET A 120 -7.75 27.75 20.72
C MET A 120 -6.60 28.13 19.80
N VAL A 121 -6.71 29.29 19.12
CA VAL A 121 -5.65 29.81 18.24
C VAL A 121 -4.86 30.87 18.98
N TYR A 122 -3.54 30.75 18.97
CA TYR A 122 -2.64 31.68 19.63
C TYR A 122 -2.01 32.62 18.60
N THR A 123 -2.02 33.91 18.91
CA THR A 123 -1.40 34.99 18.12
C THR A 123 -0.40 35.77 18.97
N GLU A 124 0.43 36.60 18.34
CA GLU A 124 1.40 37.46 19.05
C GLU A 124 0.71 38.42 20.04
N GLU A 125 -0.55 38.76 19.80
CA GLU A 125 -1.35 39.65 20.64
C GLU A 125 -2.09 38.92 21.77
N SER A 126 -2.06 37.58 21.80
CA SER A 126 -2.82 36.79 22.75
C SER A 126 -2.36 37.01 24.20
N GLU A 127 -3.33 37.05 25.13
CA GLU A 127 -3.04 36.96 26.56
C GLU A 127 -2.77 35.50 26.91
N VAL A 128 -1.54 35.21 27.34
CA VAL A 128 -1.06 33.83 27.57
C VAL A 128 -0.41 33.72 28.94
N ALA A 129 -0.59 32.57 29.57
CA ALA A 129 0.05 32.20 30.82
C ALA A 129 1.02 31.03 30.60
N VAL A 130 1.89 30.78 31.59
CA VAL A 130 2.82 29.63 31.56
C VAL A 130 2.07 28.29 31.45
N ALA A 131 0.90 28.19 32.08
CA ALA A 131 0.03 27.00 32.00
C ALA A 131 -0.46 26.69 30.57
N ASP A 132 -0.61 27.71 29.72
CA ASP A 132 -0.98 27.49 28.32
C ASP A 132 0.16 26.79 27.56
N LEU A 133 1.40 27.21 27.82
CA LEU A 133 2.58 26.56 27.23
C LEU A 133 2.73 25.11 27.69
N GLU A 134 2.51 24.82 28.98
CA GLU A 134 2.52 23.45 29.50
C GLU A 134 1.52 22.55 28.78
N LYS A 135 0.28 23.04 28.63
CA LYS A 135 -0.78 22.31 27.94
C LYS A 135 -0.46 22.07 26.47
N LEU A 136 0.09 23.07 25.77
CA LEU A 136 0.44 22.94 24.34
C LEU A 136 1.57 21.93 24.11
N ILE A 137 2.54 21.88 25.02
CA ILE A 137 3.62 20.88 24.97
C ILE A 137 3.06 19.47 25.21
N GLU A 138 2.16 19.31 26.18
CA GLU A 138 1.47 18.03 26.42
C GLU A 138 0.65 17.58 25.20
N MET A 139 -0.04 18.52 24.55
CA MET A 139 -0.80 18.28 23.32
C MET A 139 0.08 18.16 22.06
N ARG A 140 1.39 18.37 22.17
CA ARG A 140 2.38 18.31 21.08
C ARG A 140 2.11 19.28 19.93
N GLN A 141 1.54 20.45 20.23
CA GLN A 141 1.29 21.52 19.26
C GLN A 141 2.52 22.42 19.15
N VAL A 142 3.38 22.18 18.18
CA VAL A 142 4.72 22.78 18.06
C VAL A 142 4.64 24.24 17.67
N VAL A 143 3.81 24.58 16.68
CA VAL A 143 3.72 25.96 16.16
C VAL A 143 3.13 26.89 17.21
N ASP A 144 2.01 26.48 17.82
CA ASP A 144 1.37 27.26 18.88
C ASP A 144 2.29 27.38 20.12
N SER A 145 2.97 26.30 20.53
CA SER A 145 3.95 26.36 21.62
C SER A 145 5.07 27.38 21.35
N ALA A 146 5.56 27.43 20.10
CA ALA A 146 6.59 28.38 19.70
C ALA A 146 6.10 29.83 19.75
N VAL A 147 4.86 30.10 19.32
CA VAL A 147 4.24 31.44 19.40
C VAL A 147 4.05 31.85 20.87
N VAL A 148 3.42 31.00 21.68
CA VAL A 148 3.19 31.29 23.11
C VAL A 148 4.49 31.55 23.84
N TYR A 149 5.53 30.75 23.59
CA TYR A 149 6.83 30.96 24.21
C TYR A 149 7.46 32.32 23.84
N ARG A 150 7.36 32.76 22.57
CA ARG A 150 7.86 34.08 22.16
C ARG A 150 7.11 35.20 22.87
N VAL A 151 5.78 35.13 22.94
CA VAL A 151 4.94 36.13 23.63
C VAL A 151 5.29 36.22 25.12
N LEU A 152 5.48 35.07 25.79
CA LEU A 152 5.91 35.04 27.20
C LEU A 152 7.26 35.73 27.40
N LYS A 153 8.22 35.51 26.48
CA LYS A 153 9.54 36.17 26.55
C LYS A 153 9.48 37.66 26.26
N GLU A 154 8.65 38.12 25.33
CA GLU A 154 8.44 39.55 25.05
C GLU A 154 7.83 40.28 26.25
N LYS A 155 6.91 39.62 26.96
CA LYS A 155 6.30 40.13 28.20
C LYS A 155 7.22 40.00 29.42
N ASN A 156 8.46 39.54 29.26
CA ASN A 156 9.43 39.26 30.33
C ASN A 156 8.87 38.33 31.44
N VAL A 157 8.02 37.37 31.06
CA VAL A 157 7.53 36.34 31.97
C VAL A 157 8.59 35.26 32.10
N GLU A 158 8.95 34.92 33.34
CA GLU A 158 9.91 33.86 33.62
C GLU A 158 9.28 32.49 33.33
N VAL A 159 9.99 31.67 32.57
CA VAL A 159 9.58 30.31 32.19
C VAL A 159 10.51 29.35 32.90
N ALA A 160 9.96 28.35 33.59
CA ALA A 160 10.74 27.37 34.32
C ALA A 160 11.66 26.59 33.38
N GLN A 161 12.86 26.26 33.84
CA GLN A 161 13.87 25.58 33.03
C GLN A 161 13.41 24.19 32.57
N GLU A 162 12.64 23.48 33.39
CA GLU A 162 12.04 22.19 33.04
C GLU A 162 11.08 22.31 31.86
N LEU A 163 10.34 23.42 31.78
CA LEU A 163 9.40 23.67 30.70
C LEU A 163 10.13 24.08 29.41
N GLU A 164 11.20 24.87 29.52
CA GLU A 164 12.09 25.17 28.38
C GLU A 164 12.75 23.90 27.84
N GLN A 165 13.13 22.95 28.71
CA GLN A 165 13.65 21.65 28.32
C GLN A 165 12.60 20.82 27.57
N GLY A 166 11.37 20.74 28.08
CA GLY A 166 10.26 20.04 27.40
C GLY A 166 9.93 20.65 26.03
N LEU A 167 9.96 21.98 25.93
CA LEU A 167 9.80 22.69 24.66
C LEU A 167 10.95 22.39 23.70
N LEU A 168 12.20 22.41 24.17
CA LEU A 168 13.38 22.08 23.37
C LEU A 168 13.28 20.67 22.80
N GLU A 169 12.89 19.67 23.62
CA GLU A 169 12.69 18.29 23.18
C GLU A 169 11.62 18.17 22.09
N LEU A 170 10.48 18.85 22.27
CA LEU A 170 9.40 18.87 21.28
C LEU A 170 9.87 19.49 19.95
N LEU A 171 10.53 20.64 20.01
CA LEU A 171 11.07 21.34 18.84
C LEU A 171 12.14 20.51 18.13
N CYS A 172 13.07 19.91 18.88
CA CYS A 172 14.11 19.05 18.32
C CYS A 172 13.53 17.77 17.71
N TYR A 173 12.47 17.21 18.29
CA TYR A 173 11.83 16.01 17.79
C TYR A 173 11.01 16.26 16.52
N GLN A 174 10.40 17.44 16.36
CA GLN A 174 9.55 17.77 15.21
C GLN A 174 10.17 18.73 14.19
N ASN A 175 11.38 19.25 14.44
CA ASN A 175 12.07 20.26 13.62
C ASN A 175 11.28 21.56 13.45
N CYS A 176 10.70 22.03 14.56
CA CYS A 176 9.93 23.27 14.65
C CYS A 176 8.73 23.32 13.67
N GLU A 177 8.10 22.18 13.36
CA GLU A 177 6.90 22.09 12.52
C GLU A 177 5.87 21.15 13.13
N ASP A 178 4.59 21.42 12.91
CA ASP A 178 3.56 20.45 13.24
C ASP A 178 3.59 19.28 12.25
N GLY A 179 3.53 18.06 12.81
CA GLY A 179 3.28 16.87 12.02
C GLY A 179 1.88 16.89 11.40
N VAL A 180 1.65 16.07 10.38
CA VAL A 180 0.28 15.82 9.90
C VAL A 180 -0.54 15.24 11.06
N SER A 181 -1.76 15.71 11.30
CA SER A 181 -2.61 15.17 12.38
C SER A 181 -2.78 13.64 12.28
N GLU A 182 -2.92 12.97 13.43
CA GLU A 182 -3.25 11.54 13.50
C GLU A 182 -4.63 11.22 12.91
N GLU A 183 -5.50 12.22 12.80
CA GLU A 183 -6.84 12.09 12.21
C GLU A 183 -6.81 11.95 10.67
N PHE A 184 -5.72 12.35 10.02
CA PHE A 184 -5.53 12.28 8.57
C PHE A 184 -4.60 11.12 8.19
N VAL A 185 -5.08 9.90 8.45
CA VAL A 185 -4.32 8.65 8.28
C VAL A 185 -3.94 8.41 6.81
N GLU A 186 -4.84 8.66 5.86
CA GLU A 186 -4.61 8.40 4.44
C GLU A 186 -3.57 9.39 3.87
N GLU A 187 -3.64 10.67 4.24
CA GLU A 187 -2.60 11.65 3.89
C GLU A 187 -1.25 11.26 4.46
N ARG A 188 -1.19 10.81 5.73
CA ARG A 188 0.05 10.32 6.34
C ARG A 188 0.64 9.18 5.50
N TRP A 189 -0.18 8.21 5.10
CA TRP A 189 0.23 7.08 4.26
C TRP A 189 0.74 7.53 2.88
N PHE A 190 -0.01 8.37 2.16
CA PHE A 190 0.40 8.84 0.83
C PHE A 190 1.63 9.76 0.85
N ARG A 191 1.79 10.60 1.89
CA ARG A 191 3.01 11.40 2.08
C ARG A 191 4.21 10.50 2.40
N GLN A 192 4.04 9.46 3.21
CA GLN A 192 5.12 8.54 3.56
C GLN A 192 5.66 7.79 2.34
N ALA A 193 4.78 7.35 1.43
CA ALA A 193 5.18 6.74 0.15
C ALA A 193 6.04 7.68 -0.71
N SER A 194 5.80 9.00 -0.62
CA SER A 194 6.55 10.01 -1.36
C SER A 194 7.93 10.31 -0.75
N LYS A 195 8.05 10.26 0.59
CA LYS A 195 9.30 10.53 1.32
C LYS A 195 10.42 9.53 1.02
N GLY A 196 10.10 8.29 0.62
CA GLY A 196 11.10 7.29 0.23
C GLY A 196 11.96 7.70 -0.98
N LYS A 197 11.52 8.68 -1.77
CA LYS A 197 12.24 9.20 -2.94
C LYS A 197 13.17 10.38 -2.63
N GLU A 198 13.01 11.03 -1.47
CA GLU A 198 13.82 12.17 -1.02
C GLU A 198 14.97 11.70 -0.13
N PHE A 199 15.95 11.03 -0.73
CA PHE A 199 17.16 10.65 0.00
C PHE A 199 18.23 11.76 -0.06
N VAL A 200 18.77 12.07 1.13
CA VAL A 200 20.06 12.75 1.41
C VAL A 200 20.11 14.27 1.24
N LYS A 201 19.15 15.02 1.79
CA LYS A 201 19.38 16.44 2.09
C LYS A 201 19.19 16.71 3.57
N LYS A 202 20.04 17.57 4.12
CA LYS A 202 19.86 18.19 5.43
C LYS A 202 18.50 18.89 5.46
N THR A 203 17.71 18.61 6.50
CA THR A 203 16.40 19.25 6.71
C THR A 203 16.33 20.04 8.03
N TRP A 204 17.34 19.92 8.89
CA TRP A 204 17.43 20.69 10.13
C TRP A 204 17.38 22.20 9.87
N LYS A 205 16.64 22.94 10.70
CA LYS A 205 16.51 24.39 10.59
C LYS A 205 17.58 25.10 11.43
N ASP A 206 18.68 25.50 10.77
CA ASP A 206 19.77 26.23 11.43
C ASP A 206 19.30 27.57 12.00
N GLY A 207 19.71 27.91 13.22
CA GLY A 207 19.41 29.17 13.87
C GLY A 207 17.95 29.38 14.29
N ASP A 208 17.10 28.36 14.12
CA ASP A 208 15.69 28.43 14.53
C ASP A 208 15.53 28.29 16.05
N LEU A 209 14.28 28.31 16.53
CA LEU A 209 13.93 28.40 17.95
C LEU A 209 14.61 27.33 18.82
N ALA A 210 14.78 26.11 18.32
CA ALA A 210 15.48 25.04 19.06
C ALA A 210 16.92 25.44 19.44
N GLU A 211 17.71 25.96 18.50
CA GLU A 211 19.09 26.41 18.77
C GLU A 211 19.11 27.68 19.62
N GLN A 212 18.13 28.57 19.44
CA GLN A 212 17.99 29.78 20.25
C GLN A 212 17.69 29.48 21.72
N ILE A 213 16.79 28.53 21.99
CA ILE A 213 16.50 28.07 23.35
C ILE A 213 17.75 27.41 23.92
N PHE A 214 18.33 26.44 23.22
CA PHE A 214 19.53 25.74 23.70
C PHE A 214 20.70 26.69 24.03
N SER A 215 20.95 27.70 23.19
CA SER A 215 22.03 28.67 23.42
C SER A 215 21.80 29.58 24.63
N LYS A 216 20.54 29.95 24.90
CA LYS A 216 20.14 30.81 26.02
C LYS A 216 20.00 30.07 27.36
N MET A 217 19.82 28.75 27.34
CA MET A 217 19.71 27.96 28.57
C MET A 217 21.01 28.03 29.39
N THR A 218 20.89 28.48 30.65
CA THR A 218 21.99 28.53 31.61
C THR A 218 21.56 28.02 32.99
N PRO A 219 22.17 26.94 33.52
CA PRO A 219 23.17 26.08 32.88
C PRO A 219 22.54 25.17 31.81
N LYS A 220 23.32 24.79 30.80
CA LYS A 220 22.91 23.74 29.85
C LYS A 220 22.92 22.38 30.57
N THR A 221 21.85 21.61 30.44
CA THR A 221 21.67 20.33 31.12
C THR A 221 22.08 19.14 30.23
N PRO A 222 22.40 17.97 30.80
CA PRO A 222 22.59 16.73 30.05
C PRO A 222 21.44 16.43 29.06
N GLU A 223 20.20 16.67 29.49
CA GLU A 223 18.99 16.46 28.72
C GLU A 223 18.94 17.40 27.50
N SER A 224 19.34 18.67 27.67
CA SER A 224 19.39 19.64 26.58
C SER A 224 20.37 19.25 25.47
N TYR A 225 21.57 18.76 25.83
CA TYR A 225 22.54 18.22 24.87
C TYR A 225 22.00 16.97 24.17
N CYS A 226 21.37 16.06 24.92
CA CYS A 226 20.78 14.86 24.33
C CYS A 226 19.69 15.21 23.32
N ALA A 227 18.77 16.12 23.65
CA ALA A 227 17.67 16.54 22.78
C ALA A 227 18.18 17.12 21.46
N ILE A 228 19.11 18.08 21.52
CA ILE A 228 19.60 18.77 20.32
C ILE A 228 20.46 17.87 19.44
N ILE A 229 21.32 17.01 20.02
CA ILE A 229 22.13 16.05 19.23
C ILE A 229 21.21 15.04 18.53
N GLN A 230 20.19 14.53 19.22
CA GLN A 230 19.21 13.61 18.63
C GLN A 230 18.40 14.27 17.51
N GLY A 231 17.92 15.50 17.72
CA GLY A 231 17.21 16.28 16.71
C GLY A 231 18.08 16.52 15.47
N MET A 232 19.28 17.07 15.66
CA MET A 232 20.23 17.31 14.56
C MET A 232 20.55 16.02 13.80
N SER A 233 20.75 14.89 14.48
CA SER A 233 20.98 13.60 13.82
C SER A 233 19.76 13.15 13.00
N LYS A 234 18.56 13.20 13.58
CA LYS A 234 17.29 12.83 12.93
C LYS A 234 17.05 13.63 11.63
N TYR A 235 17.40 14.91 11.65
CA TYR A 235 17.23 15.84 10.53
C TYR A 235 18.52 16.10 9.73
N ARG A 236 19.49 15.18 9.86
CA ARG A 236 20.71 15.06 9.02
C ARG A 236 21.67 16.24 9.10
N GLN A 237 21.71 16.97 10.21
CA GLN A 237 22.74 17.95 10.52
C GLN A 237 23.88 17.30 11.31
N MET A 238 24.61 16.39 10.65
CA MET A 238 25.57 15.51 11.33
C MET A 238 26.80 16.23 11.85
N ASP A 239 27.28 17.26 11.15
CA ASP A 239 28.49 17.99 11.54
C ASP A 239 28.31 18.67 12.91
N SER A 240 27.21 19.40 13.09
CA SER A 240 26.89 20.05 14.37
C SER A 240 26.56 19.03 15.47
N ALA A 241 25.88 17.94 15.14
CA ALA A 241 25.59 16.87 16.10
C ALA A 241 26.88 16.25 16.67
N VAL A 242 27.89 16.00 15.82
CA VAL A 242 29.19 15.46 16.25
C VAL A 242 29.98 16.50 17.05
N GLN A 243 29.95 17.77 16.65
CA GLN A 243 30.61 18.86 17.42
C GLN A 243 30.03 18.99 18.83
N LEU A 244 28.70 19.00 18.97
CA LEU A 244 28.03 19.06 20.27
C LEU A 244 28.27 17.80 21.11
N PHE A 245 28.36 16.64 20.46
CA PHE A 245 28.77 15.40 21.13
C PHE A 245 30.19 15.53 21.70
N GLU A 246 31.16 15.99 20.92
CA GLU A 246 32.54 16.20 21.40
C GLU A 246 32.62 17.25 22.51
N GLU A 247 31.84 18.32 22.42
CA GLU A 247 31.74 19.36 23.45
C GLU A 247 31.20 18.77 24.77
N ALA A 248 30.14 17.97 24.70
CA ALA A 248 29.57 17.29 25.85
C ALA A 248 30.60 16.35 26.49
N GLN A 249 31.33 15.58 25.69
CA GLN A 249 32.41 14.70 26.17
C GLN A 249 33.54 15.49 26.86
N LYS A 250 34.03 16.56 26.23
CA LYS A 250 35.09 17.43 26.80
C LYS A 250 34.67 18.07 28.12
N SER A 251 33.38 18.38 28.23
CA SER A 251 32.78 19.00 29.41
C SER A 251 32.29 18.00 30.46
N ASN A 252 32.53 16.70 30.27
CA ASN A 252 32.05 15.59 31.12
C ASN A 252 30.52 15.62 31.35
N ILE A 253 29.76 16.06 30.34
CA ILE A 253 28.30 16.07 30.38
C ILE A 253 27.81 14.67 30.01
N PRO A 254 27.06 13.97 30.89
CA PRO A 254 26.57 12.64 30.61
C PRO A 254 25.55 12.66 29.47
N LEU A 255 25.72 11.78 28.49
CA LEU A 255 24.74 11.57 27.42
C LEU A 255 23.97 10.27 27.66
N ASN A 256 22.74 10.18 27.14
CA ASN A 256 21.90 8.99 27.31
C ASN A 256 22.06 7.98 26.16
N THR A 257 21.55 6.75 26.36
CA THR A 257 21.59 5.67 25.36
C THR A 257 21.01 6.07 24.00
N ASN A 258 19.92 6.84 23.98
CA ASN A 258 19.27 7.22 22.72
C ASN A 258 20.14 8.18 21.88
N THR A 259 20.92 9.05 22.53
CA THR A 259 21.88 9.92 21.83
C THR A 259 22.95 9.10 21.11
N TYR A 260 23.50 8.08 21.76
CA TYR A 260 24.44 7.15 21.12
C TYR A 260 23.77 6.36 19.99
N ASN A 261 22.54 5.87 20.18
CA ASN A 261 21.79 5.17 19.14
C ASN A 261 21.63 6.04 17.88
N SER A 262 21.25 7.31 18.06
CA SER A 262 21.10 8.27 16.96
C SER A 262 22.40 8.56 16.23
N LEU A 263 23.55 8.59 16.91
CA LEU A 263 24.85 8.78 16.28
C LEU A 263 25.32 7.52 15.55
N ILE A 264 25.15 6.34 16.16
CA ILE A 264 25.46 5.03 15.56
C ILE A 264 24.68 4.84 14.26
N GLN A 265 23.36 5.13 14.28
CA GLN A 265 22.51 5.02 13.10
C GLN A 265 23.01 5.90 11.95
N SER A 266 23.59 7.05 12.27
CA SER A 266 24.05 8.04 11.29
C SER A 266 25.52 7.90 10.89
N VAL A 267 26.24 6.87 11.35
CA VAL A 267 27.66 6.61 11.02
C VAL A 267 27.92 6.61 9.51
N ASN A 268 26.98 6.07 8.72
CA ASN A 268 27.08 6.02 7.26
C ASN A 268 27.09 7.41 6.59
N MET A 269 26.61 8.44 7.29
CA MET A 269 26.62 9.84 6.83
C MET A 269 27.84 10.61 7.35
N ILE A 270 28.51 10.11 8.40
CA ILE A 270 29.68 10.76 9.01
C ILE A 270 30.98 10.31 8.32
N LYS A 271 31.07 9.03 7.93
CA LYS A 271 32.26 8.44 7.29
C LYS A 271 31.87 7.73 5.99
N GLU A 272 32.79 7.68 5.03
CA GLU A 272 32.53 7.06 3.72
C GLU A 272 33.02 5.61 3.65
N ASN A 273 34.23 5.34 4.14
CA ASN A 273 34.88 4.03 4.04
C ASN A 273 34.31 3.03 5.07
N PHE A 274 34.20 1.74 4.68
CA PHE A 274 33.72 0.66 5.55
C PHE A 274 34.47 0.58 6.88
N ASP A 275 35.80 0.54 6.85
CA ASP A 275 36.62 0.37 8.06
C ASP A 275 36.51 1.61 8.97
N MET A 276 36.43 2.81 8.39
CA MET A 276 36.21 4.05 9.16
C MET A 276 34.83 4.09 9.81
N ARG A 277 33.79 3.62 9.11
CA ARG A 277 32.42 3.52 9.64
C ARG A 277 32.39 2.52 10.80
N TRP A 278 32.94 1.33 10.60
CA TRP A 278 32.99 0.32 11.66
C TRP A 278 33.79 0.79 12.87
N SER A 279 34.95 1.41 12.66
CA SER A 279 35.75 1.99 13.74
C SER A 279 34.95 3.01 14.54
N LEU A 280 34.30 3.98 13.88
CA LEU A 280 33.51 5.00 14.56
C LEU A 280 32.33 4.40 15.34
N LEU A 281 31.66 3.39 14.78
CA LEU A 281 30.59 2.66 15.47
C LEU A 281 31.13 1.96 16.72
N ALA A 282 32.24 1.24 16.61
CA ALA A 282 32.88 0.57 17.74
C ALA A 282 33.38 1.56 18.81
N ASP A 283 33.86 2.74 18.39
CA ASP A 283 34.26 3.81 19.29
C ASP A 283 33.05 4.34 20.08
N PHE A 284 31.90 4.55 19.45
CA PHE A 284 30.67 4.94 20.14
C PHE A 284 30.22 3.87 21.15
N LEU A 285 30.27 2.58 20.80
CA LEU A 285 29.93 1.50 21.73
C LEU A 285 30.91 1.42 22.91
N THR A 286 32.21 1.63 22.65
CA THR A 286 33.24 1.66 23.70
C THR A 286 33.01 2.84 24.65
N GLN A 287 32.70 4.02 24.13
CA GLN A 287 32.36 5.19 24.93
C GLN A 287 31.07 4.96 25.74
N MET A 288 30.05 4.37 25.14
CA MET A 288 28.80 4.01 25.83
C MET A 288 29.06 3.07 27.02
N LYS A 289 29.92 2.07 26.83
CA LYS A 289 30.37 1.17 27.91
C LYS A 289 31.13 1.92 29.00
N ASN A 290 32.06 2.80 28.64
CA ASN A 290 32.84 3.59 29.60
C ASN A 290 31.96 4.55 30.42
N SER A 291 30.86 5.03 29.82
CA SER A 291 29.82 5.82 30.49
C SER A 291 28.81 4.99 31.28
N ASN A 292 29.03 3.66 31.42
CA ASN A 292 28.14 2.71 32.11
C ASN A 292 26.70 2.68 31.58
N LEU A 293 26.51 3.01 30.29
CA LEU A 293 25.20 2.96 29.64
C LEU A 293 24.90 1.56 29.13
N LYS A 294 23.65 1.11 29.29
CA LYS A 294 23.21 -0.21 28.83
C LYS A 294 22.65 -0.12 27.41
N PRO A 295 23.12 -0.98 26.47
CA PRO A 295 22.49 -1.15 25.17
C PRO A 295 21.03 -1.56 25.30
N ASN A 296 20.20 -1.15 24.34
CA ASN A 296 18.78 -1.52 24.24
C ASN A 296 18.43 -1.96 22.80
N LEU A 297 17.15 -2.26 22.54
CA LEU A 297 16.68 -2.61 21.19
C LEU A 297 17.00 -1.51 20.16
N GLY A 298 16.92 -0.24 20.55
CA GLY A 298 17.32 0.88 19.69
C GLY A 298 18.80 0.84 19.32
N THR A 299 19.68 0.42 20.24
CA THR A 299 21.10 0.22 19.95
C THR A 299 21.31 -0.91 18.95
N LEU A 300 20.61 -2.04 19.12
CA LEU A 300 20.65 -3.16 18.17
C LEU A 300 20.23 -2.68 16.76
N ASN A 301 19.08 -2.02 16.66
CA ASN A 301 18.56 -1.56 15.38
C ASN A 301 19.44 -0.49 14.73
N ALA A 302 20.07 0.39 15.51
CA ALA A 302 21.02 1.37 15.00
C ALA A 302 22.27 0.69 14.39
N ILE A 303 22.81 -0.34 15.05
CA ILE A 303 23.97 -1.11 14.54
C ILE A 303 23.58 -1.86 13.26
N LEU A 304 22.45 -2.56 13.27
CA LEU A 304 21.97 -3.34 12.11
C LEU A 304 21.67 -2.43 10.91
N TYR A 305 21.03 -1.28 11.14
CA TYR A 305 20.85 -0.25 10.12
C TYR A 305 22.20 0.21 9.57
N ALA A 306 23.17 0.54 10.44
CA ALA A 306 24.46 1.00 9.99
C ALA A 306 25.13 -0.04 9.07
N LEU A 307 25.13 -1.31 9.50
CA LEU A 307 25.71 -2.44 8.77
C LEU A 307 25.03 -2.71 7.41
N SER A 308 23.71 -2.59 7.30
CA SER A 308 23.00 -2.90 6.05
C SER A 308 23.41 -2.02 4.87
N PHE A 309 23.89 -0.79 5.15
CA PHE A 309 24.35 0.17 4.13
C PHE A 309 25.88 0.27 4.00
N MET A 310 26.65 -0.60 4.67
CA MET A 310 28.12 -0.59 4.50
C MET A 310 28.56 -1.36 3.23
N GLY A 311 29.64 -0.90 2.60
CA GLY A 311 30.10 -1.36 1.28
C GLY A 311 30.85 -2.70 1.22
N ASN A 312 30.95 -3.46 2.32
CA ASN A 312 31.61 -4.78 2.35
C ASN A 312 30.63 -5.86 2.81
N PRO A 313 29.97 -6.59 1.90
CA PRO A 313 28.88 -7.50 2.25
C PRO A 313 29.34 -8.68 3.09
N LYS A 314 30.55 -9.20 2.88
CA LYS A 314 31.06 -10.35 3.65
C LYS A 314 31.26 -9.97 5.12
N ARG A 315 32.03 -8.91 5.38
CA ARG A 315 32.26 -8.43 6.75
C ARG A 315 30.98 -7.93 7.42
N ALA A 316 30.10 -7.26 6.67
CA ALA A 316 28.81 -6.82 7.20
C ALA A 316 27.96 -8.01 7.69
N LYS A 317 27.86 -9.10 6.91
CA LYS A 317 27.16 -10.32 7.33
C LYS A 317 27.78 -10.94 8.57
N GLU A 318 29.11 -11.03 8.64
CA GLU A 318 29.84 -11.53 9.82
C GLU A 318 29.53 -10.69 11.07
N TYR A 319 29.58 -9.36 10.97
CA TYR A 319 29.28 -8.45 12.08
C TYR A 319 27.81 -8.44 12.49
N VAL A 320 26.87 -8.63 11.55
CA VAL A 320 25.45 -8.80 11.90
C VAL A 320 25.26 -10.03 12.77
N LEU A 321 25.84 -11.18 12.41
CA LEU A 321 25.71 -12.41 13.20
C LEU A 321 26.36 -12.28 14.59
N GLN A 322 27.53 -11.63 14.66
CA GLN A 322 28.19 -11.34 15.94
C GLN A 322 27.31 -10.44 16.82
N THR A 323 26.76 -9.36 16.25
CA THR A 323 25.86 -8.43 16.94
C THR A 323 24.63 -9.16 17.48
N LEU A 324 23.98 -10.00 16.67
CA LEU A 324 22.81 -10.77 17.11
C LEU A 324 23.15 -11.73 18.27
N ALA A 325 24.32 -12.39 18.21
CA ALA A 325 24.78 -13.27 19.28
C ALA A 325 25.06 -12.51 20.58
N GLU A 326 25.70 -11.35 20.50
CA GLU A 326 25.97 -10.49 21.66
C GLU A 326 24.67 -9.97 22.30
N PHE A 327 23.73 -9.46 21.50
CA PHE A 327 22.46 -8.95 22.02
C PHE A 327 21.56 -10.04 22.59
N LYS A 328 21.63 -11.27 22.03
CA LYS A 328 21.01 -12.45 22.65
C LYS A 328 21.59 -12.73 24.04
N ASN A 329 22.91 -12.63 24.21
CA ASN A 329 23.55 -12.80 25.53
C ASN A 329 23.20 -11.68 26.52
N LEU A 330 22.86 -10.49 26.02
CA LEU A 330 22.34 -9.38 26.82
C LEU A 330 20.84 -9.53 27.17
N GLY A 331 20.15 -10.56 26.66
CA GLY A 331 18.71 -10.76 26.86
C GLY A 331 17.84 -9.76 26.09
N ILE A 332 18.36 -9.15 25.03
CA ILE A 332 17.63 -8.21 24.18
C ILE A 332 17.12 -8.95 22.94
N GLU A 333 15.82 -9.20 22.90
CA GLU A 333 15.20 -9.87 21.76
C GLU A 333 15.04 -8.93 20.56
N PRO A 334 15.46 -9.36 19.35
CA PRO A 334 15.24 -8.62 18.10
C PRO A 334 13.75 -8.38 17.81
N SER A 335 13.41 -7.21 17.27
CA SER A 335 12.08 -6.93 16.73
C SER A 335 12.01 -7.24 15.23
N LEU A 336 10.83 -7.10 14.63
CA LEU A 336 10.67 -7.28 13.18
C LEU A 336 11.51 -6.29 12.37
N GLY A 337 11.72 -5.07 12.89
CA GLY A 337 12.61 -4.05 12.35
C GLY A 337 14.07 -4.49 12.40
N SER A 338 14.49 -5.19 13.46
CA SER A 338 15.82 -5.83 13.50
C SER A 338 15.96 -6.84 12.37
N TRP A 339 14.98 -7.73 12.21
CA TRP A 339 14.98 -8.75 11.16
C TRP A 339 14.92 -8.17 9.75
N TYR A 340 14.18 -7.09 9.55
CA TYR A 340 14.18 -6.31 8.32
C TYR A 340 15.61 -5.88 7.93
N TYR A 341 16.40 -5.34 8.86
CA TYR A 341 17.80 -4.98 8.58
C TYR A 341 18.72 -6.17 8.34
N VAL A 342 18.46 -7.31 9.00
CA VAL A 342 19.16 -8.57 8.71
C VAL A 342 18.89 -9.00 7.28
N ILE A 343 17.62 -8.99 6.84
CA ILE A 343 17.24 -9.32 5.47
C ILE A 343 17.93 -8.40 4.47
N LEU A 344 17.93 -7.08 4.68
CA LEU A 344 18.63 -6.13 3.80
C LEU A 344 20.13 -6.39 3.66
N THR A 345 20.77 -6.88 4.73
CA THR A 345 22.20 -7.22 4.70
C THR A 345 22.46 -8.52 3.93
N PHE A 346 21.62 -9.53 4.11
CA PHE A 346 21.86 -10.88 3.62
C PHE A 346 21.33 -11.12 2.21
N CYS A 347 20.14 -10.60 1.90
CA CYS A 347 19.35 -10.86 0.70
C CYS A 347 19.38 -9.65 -0.25
N LYS A 348 20.58 -9.22 -0.66
CA LYS A 348 20.70 -8.16 -1.68
C LYS A 348 20.25 -8.70 -3.05
N GLU A 349 19.51 -7.91 -3.81
CA GLU A 349 18.90 -8.30 -5.10
C GLU A 349 19.87 -8.97 -6.10
N ARG A 350 21.12 -8.48 -6.17
CA ARG A 350 22.20 -9.05 -7.03
C ARG A 350 23.24 -9.86 -6.25
N GLY A 351 22.95 -10.20 -4.99
CA GLY A 351 23.82 -10.98 -4.12
C GLY A 351 23.62 -12.49 -4.28
N PRO A 352 24.50 -13.31 -3.69
CA PRO A 352 24.30 -14.75 -3.64
C PRO A 352 23.04 -15.09 -2.83
N VAL A 353 22.32 -16.15 -3.26
CA VAL A 353 21.13 -16.66 -2.58
C VAL A 353 21.45 -16.98 -1.12
N SER A 354 20.63 -16.45 -0.21
CA SER A 354 20.76 -16.66 1.23
C SER A 354 19.47 -17.22 1.83
N THR A 355 19.57 -18.32 2.54
CA THR A 355 18.44 -19.01 3.20
C THR A 355 18.10 -18.43 4.57
N ILE A 356 18.72 -17.31 4.98
CA ILE A 356 18.55 -16.73 6.32
C ILE A 356 17.08 -16.46 6.65
N LEU A 357 16.26 -16.16 5.64
CA LEU A 357 14.84 -15.89 5.84
C LEU A 357 14.10 -17.11 6.41
N HIS A 358 14.49 -18.35 6.06
CA HIS A 358 13.92 -19.54 6.68
C HIS A 358 14.18 -19.58 8.18
N ASP A 359 15.42 -19.30 8.60
CA ASP A 359 15.81 -19.30 10.01
C ASP A 359 15.08 -18.21 10.79
N ILE A 360 14.89 -17.03 10.17
CA ILE A 360 14.12 -15.92 10.74
C ILE A 360 12.66 -16.34 10.92
N ILE A 361 12.03 -16.90 9.88
CA ILE A 361 10.62 -17.33 9.97
C ILE A 361 10.44 -18.45 10.99
N ASN A 362 11.35 -19.43 11.06
CA ASN A 362 11.35 -20.47 12.10
C ASN A 362 11.35 -19.88 13.52
N HIS A 363 12.01 -18.73 13.73
CA HIS A 363 12.06 -18.07 15.04
C HIS A 363 10.79 -17.27 15.37
N LEU A 364 10.13 -16.73 14.34
CA LEU A 364 9.00 -15.82 14.44
C LEU A 364 7.63 -16.50 14.38
N GLU A 365 7.55 -17.70 13.80
CA GLU A 365 6.31 -18.45 13.62
C GLU A 365 5.55 -18.72 14.92
N ASP A 366 4.22 -18.79 14.77
CA ASP A 366 3.25 -19.09 15.84
C ASP A 366 3.38 -18.16 17.06
N LYS A 367 3.78 -16.90 16.82
CA LYS A 367 3.87 -15.84 17.82
C LYS A 367 3.19 -14.57 17.33
N GLU A 368 2.55 -13.89 18.28
CA GLU A 368 2.07 -12.53 18.10
C GLU A 368 3.22 -11.56 18.40
N HIS A 369 3.35 -10.53 17.57
CA HIS A 369 4.40 -9.53 17.63
C HIS A 369 3.77 -8.14 17.79
N GLN A 370 4.43 -7.29 18.57
CA GLN A 370 3.99 -5.92 18.80
C GLN A 370 4.96 -4.95 18.15
N ILE A 371 4.46 -3.75 17.80
CA ILE A 371 5.30 -2.67 17.30
C ILE A 371 6.21 -2.18 18.45
N ARG A 372 7.50 -2.45 18.31
CA ARG A 372 8.60 -2.02 19.20
C ARG A 372 9.57 -1.08 18.50
N ASP A 373 9.58 -1.08 17.17
CA ASP A 373 10.35 -0.18 16.31
C ASP A 373 9.50 0.29 15.13
N LEU A 374 9.70 1.54 14.69
CA LEU A 374 9.00 2.12 13.53
C LEU A 374 9.18 1.29 12.24
N LYS A 375 10.30 0.56 12.14
CA LYS A 375 10.66 -0.29 11.00
C LYS A 375 10.12 -1.71 11.08
N ASP A 376 9.44 -2.09 12.16
CA ASP A 376 8.71 -3.36 12.23
C ASP A 376 7.72 -3.49 11.07
N THR A 377 7.11 -2.37 10.67
CA THR A 377 6.16 -2.30 9.54
C THR A 377 6.73 -2.61 8.16
N HIS A 378 8.06 -2.69 8.03
CA HIS A 378 8.72 -2.96 6.74
C HIS A 378 9.03 -4.45 6.56
N PHE A 379 8.95 -5.25 7.64
CA PHE A 379 9.37 -6.64 7.64
C PHE A 379 8.58 -7.50 6.64
N PHE A 380 7.25 -7.52 6.73
CA PHE A 380 6.42 -8.42 5.92
C PHE A 380 6.56 -8.16 4.43
N VAL A 381 6.59 -6.88 4.03
CA VAL A 381 6.78 -6.48 2.63
C VAL A 381 8.11 -7.01 2.10
N THR A 382 9.20 -6.73 2.82
CA THR A 382 10.55 -7.15 2.41
C THR A 382 10.71 -8.67 2.48
N ALA A 383 10.14 -9.35 3.47
CA ALA A 383 10.17 -10.80 3.57
C ALA A 383 9.47 -11.46 2.37
N MET A 384 8.30 -10.95 1.97
CA MET A 384 7.56 -11.46 0.81
C MET A 384 8.26 -11.14 -0.52
N GLU A 385 8.83 -9.94 -0.64
CA GLU A 385 9.68 -9.57 -1.78
C GLU A 385 10.87 -10.54 -1.94
N MET A 386 11.54 -10.88 -0.85
CA MET A 386 12.65 -11.84 -0.88
C MET A 386 12.18 -13.27 -1.17
N ALA A 387 11.02 -13.68 -0.66
CA ALA A 387 10.43 -14.97 -1.01
C ALA A 387 10.17 -15.07 -2.52
N ARG A 388 9.73 -13.98 -3.17
CA ARG A 388 9.56 -13.92 -4.63
C ARG A 388 10.88 -13.88 -5.39
N HIS A 389 11.66 -12.82 -5.21
CA HIS A 389 12.78 -12.53 -6.10
C HIS A 389 14.09 -13.22 -5.71
N HIS A 390 14.29 -13.52 -4.43
CA HIS A 390 15.56 -14.06 -3.95
C HIS A 390 15.55 -15.58 -3.79
N LEU A 391 14.41 -16.15 -3.38
CA LEU A 391 14.28 -17.59 -3.09
C LEU A 391 13.35 -18.32 -4.08
N ASN A 392 12.38 -17.62 -4.68
CA ASN A 392 11.29 -18.20 -5.47
C ASN A 392 10.62 -19.41 -4.76
N ASP A 393 10.25 -19.22 -3.48
CA ASP A 393 9.74 -20.30 -2.62
C ASP A 393 8.30 -20.04 -2.16
N VAL A 394 7.37 -20.81 -2.74
CA VAL A 394 5.93 -20.78 -2.44
C VAL A 394 5.62 -21.24 -1.00
N ALA A 395 6.32 -22.26 -0.50
CA ALA A 395 6.07 -22.78 0.84
C ALA A 395 6.46 -21.76 1.91
N LEU A 396 7.60 -21.10 1.71
CA LEU A 396 8.02 -19.98 2.58
C LEU A 396 7.05 -18.81 2.52
N ALA A 397 6.54 -18.46 1.33
CA ALA A 397 5.55 -17.39 1.18
C ALA A 397 4.25 -17.70 1.94
N ARG A 398 3.74 -18.93 1.85
CA ARG A 398 2.56 -19.38 2.64
C ARG A 398 2.81 -19.30 4.16
N ARG A 399 4.04 -19.60 4.61
CA ARG A 399 4.44 -19.46 6.02
C ARG A 399 4.47 -18.00 6.48
N ILE A 400 4.98 -17.10 5.64
CA ILE A 400 4.98 -15.65 5.92
C ILE A 400 3.55 -15.11 6.00
N ASP A 401 2.66 -15.54 5.10
CA ASP A 401 1.24 -15.17 5.11
C ASP A 401 0.51 -15.73 6.36
N LYS A 402 0.80 -16.97 6.76
CA LYS A 402 0.29 -17.52 8.02
C LYS A 402 0.75 -16.68 9.23
N LEU A 403 2.01 -16.27 9.26
CA LEU A 403 2.55 -15.42 10.32
C LEU A 403 1.86 -14.04 10.36
N LEU A 404 1.61 -13.43 9.19
CA LEU A 404 0.90 -12.14 9.10
C LEU A 404 -0.51 -12.23 9.66
N ASN A 405 -1.21 -13.35 9.41
CA ASN A 405 -2.57 -13.59 9.89
C ASN A 405 -2.63 -14.23 11.30
N TYR A 406 -1.51 -14.35 12.00
CA TYR A 406 -1.46 -14.89 13.37
C TYR A 406 -1.75 -13.81 14.40
N GLY A 407 -2.84 -13.93 15.16
CA GLY A 407 -3.24 -12.93 16.15
C GLY A 407 -3.39 -11.54 15.53
N ASP A 408 -2.90 -10.51 16.22
CA ASP A 408 -2.97 -9.12 15.77
C ASP A 408 -1.79 -8.70 14.85
N ASN A 409 -1.05 -9.67 14.29
CA ASN A 409 0.12 -9.38 13.45
C ASN A 409 -0.22 -8.61 12.17
N TYR A 410 -1.47 -8.63 11.70
CA TYR A 410 -1.88 -7.90 10.50
C TYR A 410 -1.62 -6.39 10.62
N ASN A 411 -1.66 -5.85 11.85
CA ASN A 411 -1.35 -4.45 12.15
C ASN A 411 0.10 -4.05 11.80
N LEU A 412 0.99 -5.03 11.62
CA LEU A 412 2.40 -4.83 11.28
C LEU A 412 2.64 -4.67 9.78
N ILE A 413 1.61 -4.72 8.92
CA ILE A 413 1.77 -4.35 7.51
C ILE A 413 1.91 -2.82 7.32
N GLY A 414 1.41 -2.05 8.29
CA GLY A 414 1.56 -0.60 8.37
C GLY A 414 0.50 0.18 7.60
N ASP A 415 0.66 0.33 6.29
CA ASP A 415 -0.21 1.17 5.46
C ASP A 415 -0.73 0.45 4.21
N SER A 416 -1.76 1.01 3.57
CA SER A 416 -2.42 0.40 2.41
C SER A 416 -1.51 0.25 1.19
N TYR A 417 -0.48 1.11 1.06
CA TYR A 417 0.49 0.99 -0.02
C TYR A 417 1.40 -0.23 0.22
N LYS A 418 1.93 -0.39 1.44
CA LYS A 418 2.70 -1.57 1.85
C LYS A 418 1.89 -2.86 1.73
N GLU A 419 0.61 -2.84 2.10
CA GLU A 419 -0.31 -3.96 1.92
C GLU A 419 -0.42 -4.35 0.44
N SER A 420 -0.64 -3.38 -0.46
CA SER A 420 -0.67 -3.62 -1.90
C SER A 420 0.65 -4.21 -2.42
N VAL A 421 1.79 -3.68 -1.96
CA VAL A 421 3.13 -4.16 -2.36
C VAL A 421 3.38 -5.59 -1.87
N TYR A 422 2.96 -5.90 -0.63
CA TYR A 422 3.02 -7.25 -0.08
C TYR A 422 2.25 -8.24 -0.95
N PHE A 423 0.97 -7.96 -1.21
CA PHE A 423 0.12 -8.84 -2.02
C PHE A 423 0.59 -8.92 -3.47
N ARG A 424 1.17 -7.86 -4.04
CA ARG A 424 1.81 -7.92 -5.36
C ARG A 424 2.91 -8.98 -5.42
N HIS A 425 3.77 -9.06 -4.41
CA HIS A 425 4.81 -10.08 -4.37
C HIS A 425 4.26 -11.47 -4.11
N TYR A 426 3.34 -11.61 -3.15
CA TYR A 426 2.70 -12.88 -2.83
C TYR A 426 1.94 -13.45 -4.02
N PHE A 427 1.03 -12.67 -4.59
CA PHE A 427 0.15 -13.06 -5.70
C PHE A 427 0.94 -13.50 -6.93
N ALA A 428 1.97 -12.74 -7.31
CA ALA A 428 2.73 -13.06 -8.50
C ALA A 428 3.65 -14.27 -8.32
N LEU A 429 4.26 -14.43 -7.13
CA LEU A 429 5.01 -15.66 -6.84
C LEU A 429 4.13 -16.90 -6.97
N LEU A 430 2.87 -16.82 -6.51
CA LEU A 430 1.92 -17.91 -6.65
C LEU A 430 1.46 -18.10 -8.11
N CYS A 431 1.24 -17.01 -8.85
CA CYS A 431 0.89 -17.06 -10.28
C CYS A 431 1.97 -17.76 -11.11
N ASP A 432 3.24 -17.54 -10.79
CA ASP A 432 4.37 -18.09 -11.56
C ASP A 432 4.64 -19.57 -11.27
N ASN A 433 4.26 -20.07 -10.08
CA ASN A 433 4.72 -21.36 -9.58
C ASN A 433 3.60 -22.37 -9.25
N LEU A 434 2.34 -21.94 -9.12
CA LEU A 434 1.22 -22.86 -8.90
C LEU A 434 0.60 -23.31 -10.23
N PRO A 435 -0.02 -24.51 -10.27
CA PRO A 435 -0.92 -24.87 -11.35
C PRO A 435 -2.02 -23.81 -11.51
N LEU A 436 -2.36 -23.45 -12.76
CA LEU A 436 -3.28 -22.34 -13.05
C LEU A 436 -4.64 -22.50 -12.36
N GLU A 437 -5.20 -23.72 -12.34
CA GLU A 437 -6.49 -23.98 -11.69
C GLU A 437 -6.43 -23.77 -10.16
N GLU A 438 -5.34 -24.22 -9.52
CA GLU A 438 -5.10 -23.98 -8.08
C GLU A 438 -4.98 -22.47 -7.82
N PHE A 439 -4.20 -21.77 -8.66
CA PHE A 439 -4.04 -20.32 -8.55
C PHE A 439 -5.38 -19.56 -8.70
N MET A 440 -6.19 -19.88 -9.71
CA MET A 440 -7.44 -19.18 -9.96
C MET A 440 -8.43 -19.35 -8.79
N ASN A 441 -8.57 -20.57 -8.28
CA ASN A 441 -9.52 -20.89 -7.22
C ASN A 441 -9.06 -20.44 -5.83
N ASP A 442 -7.81 -20.74 -5.46
CA ASP A 442 -7.33 -20.55 -4.09
C ASP A 442 -6.72 -19.16 -3.86
N VAL A 443 -6.35 -18.45 -4.94
CA VAL A 443 -5.66 -17.15 -4.88
C VAL A 443 -6.45 -16.05 -5.58
N TYR A 444 -6.72 -16.19 -6.89
CA TYR A 444 -7.32 -15.12 -7.69
C TYR A 444 -8.71 -14.74 -7.15
N PHE A 445 -9.65 -15.68 -7.10
CA PHE A 445 -11.03 -15.40 -6.68
C PHE A 445 -11.17 -15.06 -5.19
N LYS A 446 -10.17 -15.42 -4.37
CA LYS A 446 -10.16 -15.13 -2.94
C LYS A 446 -9.61 -13.74 -2.62
N LEU A 447 -8.59 -13.29 -3.36
CA LEU A 447 -7.92 -12.01 -3.09
C LEU A 447 -8.49 -10.87 -3.94
N VAL A 448 -8.90 -11.15 -5.17
CA VAL A 448 -9.32 -10.14 -6.15
C VAL A 448 -10.84 -10.02 -6.15
N PRO A 449 -11.42 -8.80 -6.06
CA PRO A 449 -10.76 -7.49 -6.10
C PRO A 449 -10.60 -6.80 -4.73
N HIS A 450 -11.16 -7.37 -3.67
CA HIS A 450 -11.39 -6.65 -2.42
C HIS A 450 -10.18 -6.62 -1.48
N ILE A 451 -9.34 -7.65 -1.50
CA ILE A 451 -8.08 -7.68 -0.74
C ILE A 451 -6.96 -7.05 -1.57
N TYR A 452 -6.85 -7.44 -2.83
CA TYR A 452 -5.82 -6.98 -3.74
C TYR A 452 -6.38 -6.69 -5.14
N VAL A 453 -5.95 -5.56 -5.72
CA VAL A 453 -6.25 -5.20 -7.11
C VAL A 453 -4.95 -5.30 -7.88
N PRO A 454 -4.78 -6.29 -8.78
CA PRO A 454 -3.53 -6.50 -9.48
C PRO A 454 -3.17 -5.31 -10.38
N GLU A 455 -1.91 -4.88 -10.35
CA GLU A 455 -1.45 -3.86 -11.30
C GLU A 455 -1.30 -4.43 -12.72
N VAL A 456 -1.19 -3.54 -13.70
CA VAL A 456 -1.10 -3.87 -15.14
C VAL A 456 -0.04 -4.94 -15.44
N GLY A 457 1.12 -4.88 -14.81
CA GLY A 457 2.18 -5.89 -15.03
C GLY A 457 1.79 -7.28 -14.53
N ILE A 458 1.09 -7.35 -13.40
CA ILE A 458 0.63 -8.60 -12.78
C ILE A 458 -0.55 -9.18 -13.55
N MET A 459 -1.48 -8.34 -14.02
CA MET A 459 -2.54 -8.79 -14.91
C MET A 459 -2.00 -9.38 -16.21
N ALA A 460 -0.93 -8.81 -16.77
CA ALA A 460 -0.28 -9.37 -17.96
C ALA A 460 0.32 -10.76 -17.67
N GLU A 461 0.91 -10.96 -16.49
CA GLU A 461 1.44 -12.25 -16.03
C GLU A 461 0.33 -13.30 -15.91
N VAL A 462 -0.81 -12.95 -15.31
CA VAL A 462 -2.00 -13.83 -15.23
C VAL A 462 -2.52 -14.20 -16.62
N LEU A 463 -2.67 -13.22 -17.52
CA LEU A 463 -3.14 -13.46 -18.88
C LEU A 463 -2.19 -14.37 -19.67
N ASN A 464 -0.88 -14.18 -19.50
CA ASN A 464 0.12 -15.05 -20.10
C ASN A 464 0.02 -16.49 -19.58
N GLN A 465 -0.20 -16.69 -18.28
CA GLN A 465 -0.42 -18.03 -17.74
C GLN A 465 -1.69 -18.68 -18.30
N VAL A 466 -2.77 -17.91 -18.48
CA VAL A 466 -4.00 -18.39 -19.10
C VAL A 466 -3.78 -18.82 -20.55
N ASP A 467 -3.04 -18.04 -21.34
CA ASP A 467 -2.73 -18.38 -22.74
C ASP A 467 -1.86 -19.63 -22.83
N VAL A 468 -0.79 -19.72 -22.03
CA VAL A 468 0.13 -20.88 -22.02
C VAL A 468 -0.57 -22.19 -21.65
N ASN A 469 -1.56 -22.13 -20.76
CA ASN A 469 -2.33 -23.30 -20.34
C ASN A 469 -3.59 -23.54 -21.21
N GLY A 470 -3.89 -22.65 -22.17
CA GLY A 470 -5.09 -22.75 -23.01
C GLY A 470 -6.42 -22.64 -22.24
N ALA A 471 -6.41 -22.04 -21.05
CA ALA A 471 -7.57 -21.98 -20.14
C ALA A 471 -8.51 -20.80 -20.46
N VAL A 472 -9.02 -20.80 -21.69
CA VAL A 472 -9.76 -19.68 -22.27
C VAL A 472 -11.07 -19.35 -21.56
N GLU A 473 -11.60 -20.25 -20.73
CA GLU A 473 -12.80 -20.06 -19.92
C GLU A 473 -12.70 -18.90 -18.92
N TYR A 474 -11.48 -18.51 -18.51
CA TYR A 474 -11.28 -17.41 -17.57
C TYR A 474 -11.31 -16.03 -18.24
N ILE A 475 -11.17 -15.94 -19.57
CA ILE A 475 -11.07 -14.67 -20.31
C ILE A 475 -12.26 -13.73 -20.07
N PRO A 476 -13.54 -14.17 -20.08
CA PRO A 476 -14.67 -13.27 -19.83
C PRO A 476 -14.61 -12.60 -18.46
N LYS A 477 -14.21 -13.34 -17.41
CA LYS A 477 -14.06 -12.79 -16.06
C LYS A 477 -12.88 -11.83 -15.99
N LEU A 478 -11.74 -12.20 -16.56
CA LEU A 478 -10.55 -11.34 -16.58
C LEU A 478 -10.80 -10.03 -17.35
N TRP A 479 -11.54 -10.07 -18.46
CA TRP A 479 -11.94 -8.86 -19.18
C TRP A 479 -12.85 -7.96 -18.33
N SER A 480 -13.84 -8.55 -17.65
CA SER A 480 -14.70 -7.81 -16.71
C SER A 480 -13.87 -7.12 -15.62
N ASP A 481 -12.87 -7.82 -15.08
CA ASP A 481 -11.99 -7.27 -14.06
C ASP A 481 -11.09 -6.14 -14.60
N LEU A 482 -10.56 -6.26 -15.81
CA LEU A 482 -9.81 -5.18 -16.44
C LEU A 482 -10.64 -3.91 -16.64
N ILE A 483 -11.94 -4.03 -16.94
CA ILE A 483 -12.84 -2.87 -17.02
C ILE A 483 -13.01 -2.26 -15.63
N VAL A 484 -13.31 -3.10 -14.63
CA VAL A 484 -13.55 -2.67 -13.25
C VAL A 484 -12.32 -2.01 -12.62
N PHE A 485 -11.11 -2.46 -12.96
CA PHE A 485 -9.85 -1.91 -12.47
C PHE A 485 -9.38 -0.68 -13.24
N ASP A 486 -10.14 -0.22 -14.23
CA ASP A 486 -9.78 0.87 -15.14
C ASP A 486 -8.47 0.58 -15.91
N GLN A 487 -8.31 -0.65 -16.39
CA GLN A 487 -7.13 -1.13 -17.13
C GLN A 487 -7.46 -1.52 -18.59
N SER A 488 -8.72 -1.41 -19.02
CA SER A 488 -9.16 -1.79 -20.37
C SER A 488 -8.58 -0.93 -21.50
N HIS A 489 -8.01 0.23 -21.18
CA HIS A 489 -7.38 1.14 -22.15
C HIS A 489 -5.90 0.82 -22.40
N ARG A 490 -5.34 -0.19 -21.73
CA ARG A 490 -3.92 -0.56 -21.82
C ARG A 490 -3.70 -1.50 -22.99
N GLU A 491 -3.05 -1.00 -24.04
CA GLU A 491 -2.80 -1.73 -25.30
C GLU A 491 -2.17 -3.11 -25.08
N ASN A 492 -1.20 -3.23 -24.16
CA ASN A 492 -0.54 -4.49 -23.86
C ASN A 492 -1.49 -5.56 -23.31
N LEU A 493 -2.45 -5.19 -22.46
CA LEU A 493 -3.41 -6.14 -21.89
C LEU A 493 -4.48 -6.53 -22.91
N VAL A 494 -4.94 -5.56 -23.70
CA VAL A 494 -5.87 -5.80 -24.81
C VAL A 494 -5.26 -6.75 -25.83
N ASP A 495 -3.98 -6.57 -26.15
CA ASP A 495 -3.24 -7.46 -27.03
C ASP A 495 -3.16 -8.89 -26.47
N CYS A 496 -2.79 -9.05 -25.19
CA CYS A 496 -2.77 -10.37 -24.53
C CYS A 496 -4.13 -11.07 -24.61
N ILE A 497 -5.24 -10.37 -24.32
CA ILE A 497 -6.59 -10.94 -24.37
C ILE A 497 -6.98 -11.36 -25.78
N LEU A 498 -6.77 -10.48 -26.77
CA LEU A 498 -7.09 -10.78 -28.16
C LEU A 498 -6.23 -11.93 -28.70
N ASN A 499 -4.93 -11.98 -28.38
CA ASN A 499 -4.06 -13.09 -28.74
C ASN A 499 -4.57 -14.40 -28.16
N THR A 500 -4.92 -14.42 -26.87
CA THR A 500 -5.40 -15.63 -26.19
C THR A 500 -6.68 -16.16 -26.84
N MET A 501 -7.63 -15.29 -27.17
CA MET A 501 -8.88 -15.68 -27.84
C MET A 501 -8.67 -16.13 -29.29
N VAL A 502 -7.70 -15.55 -30.01
CA VAL A 502 -7.43 -15.90 -31.41
C VAL A 502 -6.69 -17.23 -31.51
N ASN A 503 -5.66 -17.44 -30.70
CA ASN A 503 -4.74 -18.58 -30.79
C ASN A 503 -5.38 -19.93 -30.38
N ASN A 504 -6.36 -19.91 -29.49
CA ASN A 504 -6.91 -21.12 -28.85
C ASN A 504 -8.24 -21.60 -29.46
N GLU A 505 -8.44 -21.40 -30.76
CA GLU A 505 -9.70 -21.68 -31.48
C GLU A 505 -10.28 -23.08 -31.24
N GLN A 506 -9.41 -24.09 -31.12
CA GLN A 506 -9.81 -25.50 -31.00
C GLN A 506 -10.47 -25.85 -29.66
N LEU A 507 -10.31 -24.98 -28.65
CA LEU A 507 -10.77 -25.21 -27.28
C LEU A 507 -12.07 -24.44 -26.96
N VAL A 508 -12.62 -23.72 -27.93
CA VAL A 508 -13.74 -22.78 -27.70
C VAL A 508 -15.10 -23.48 -27.90
N THR A 509 -15.94 -23.45 -26.86
CA THR A 509 -17.34 -23.87 -26.97
C THR A 509 -18.18 -22.80 -27.68
N PRO A 510 -19.34 -23.13 -28.28
CA PRO A 510 -20.19 -22.12 -28.94
C PRO A 510 -20.57 -20.93 -28.05
N GLU A 511 -20.77 -21.17 -26.75
CA GLU A 511 -21.05 -20.14 -25.75
C GLU A 511 -19.85 -19.19 -25.55
N LEU A 512 -18.64 -19.73 -25.52
CA LEU A 512 -17.42 -18.93 -25.42
C LEU A 512 -17.15 -18.14 -26.70
N THR A 513 -17.45 -18.68 -27.89
CA THR A 513 -17.33 -17.94 -29.15
C THR A 513 -18.22 -16.69 -29.15
N GLU A 514 -19.46 -16.80 -28.67
CA GLU A 514 -20.35 -15.66 -28.53
C GLU A 514 -19.80 -14.64 -27.53
N SER A 515 -19.27 -15.10 -26.39
CA SER A 515 -18.64 -14.23 -25.40
C SER A 515 -17.42 -13.50 -25.96
N PHE A 516 -16.55 -14.18 -26.73
CA PHE A 516 -15.36 -13.56 -27.33
C PHE A 516 -15.73 -12.52 -28.38
N ALA A 517 -16.75 -12.77 -29.19
CA ALA A 517 -17.27 -11.79 -30.13
C ALA A 517 -17.83 -10.55 -29.40
N LYS A 518 -18.53 -10.73 -28.27
CA LYS A 518 -19.00 -9.63 -27.42
C LYS A 518 -17.84 -8.81 -26.84
N ILE A 519 -16.80 -9.47 -26.34
CA ILE A 519 -15.59 -8.82 -25.79
C ILE A 519 -14.85 -8.04 -26.89
N ALA A 520 -14.63 -8.66 -28.06
CA ALA A 520 -13.98 -8.02 -29.20
C ALA A 520 -14.74 -6.77 -29.66
N TRP A 521 -16.07 -6.84 -29.70
CA TRP A 521 -16.91 -5.69 -30.02
C TRP A 521 -16.88 -4.60 -28.93
N ASP A 522 -16.87 -4.99 -27.65
CA ASP A 522 -16.75 -4.06 -26.53
C ASP A 522 -15.42 -3.29 -26.61
N ILE A 523 -14.28 -3.96 -26.87
CA ILE A 523 -12.96 -3.35 -27.11
C ILE A 523 -13.04 -2.33 -28.26
N TYR A 524 -13.59 -2.75 -29.41
CA TYR A 524 -13.74 -1.87 -30.58
C TYR A 524 -14.61 -0.65 -30.26
N SER A 525 -15.77 -0.85 -29.64
CA SER A 525 -16.71 0.21 -29.33
C SER A 525 -16.15 1.23 -28.34
N ARG A 526 -15.39 0.78 -27.32
CA ARG A 526 -14.71 1.67 -26.36
C ARG A 526 -13.69 2.57 -27.06
N SER A 527 -12.93 2.05 -28.02
CA SER A 527 -11.96 2.86 -28.79
C SER A 527 -12.59 3.92 -29.69
N ILE A 528 -13.90 3.84 -29.96
CA ILE A 528 -14.64 4.76 -30.86
C ILE A 528 -15.50 5.73 -30.06
N ASN A 529 -16.18 5.21 -29.04
CA ASN A 529 -17.12 5.96 -28.20
C ASN A 529 -16.42 6.68 -27.04
N GLU A 530 -15.09 6.67 -26.98
CA GLU A 530 -14.33 7.43 -26.00
C GLU A 530 -14.63 8.94 -26.15
N GLU A 531 -15.44 9.46 -25.23
CA GLU A 531 -15.81 10.87 -25.13
C GLU A 531 -14.57 11.77 -25.16
N GLU A 532 -14.71 12.94 -25.80
CA GLU A 532 -13.72 14.03 -25.79
C GLU A 532 -13.44 14.48 -24.33
N GLY A 533 -12.58 13.76 -23.61
CA GLY A 533 -12.30 14.07 -22.20
C GLY A 533 -11.49 13.03 -21.43
N ARG A 534 -11.38 11.77 -21.89
CA ARG A 534 -10.51 10.78 -21.24
C ARG A 534 -9.03 11.04 -21.53
N VAL A 535 -8.21 11.02 -20.47
CA VAL A 535 -6.76 11.27 -20.51
C VAL A 535 -5.99 10.15 -21.22
N HIS A 536 -6.53 8.93 -21.23
CA HIS A 536 -5.90 7.75 -21.86
C HIS A 536 -6.82 7.18 -22.92
N ARG A 537 -6.34 7.13 -24.16
CA ARG A 537 -7.06 6.59 -25.32
C ARG A 537 -6.45 5.26 -25.74
N LEU A 538 -7.30 4.29 -26.04
CA LEU A 538 -6.85 3.01 -26.61
C LEU A 538 -6.61 3.18 -28.13
N ASN A 539 -5.34 3.14 -28.56
CA ASN A 539 -5.04 3.17 -29.99
C ASN A 539 -5.02 1.75 -30.55
N LEU A 540 -6.04 1.42 -31.35
CA LEU A 540 -6.07 0.13 -32.03
C LEU A 540 -5.14 0.14 -33.24
N THR A 541 -4.13 -0.70 -33.21
CA THR A 541 -3.24 -0.99 -34.36
C THR A 541 -3.95 -1.86 -35.39
N GLY A 542 -3.42 -1.93 -36.61
CA GLY A 542 -3.95 -2.80 -37.66
C GLY A 542 -3.97 -4.27 -37.24
N ASP A 543 -2.97 -4.71 -36.49
CA ASP A 543 -2.90 -6.07 -35.94
C ASP A 543 -4.03 -6.34 -34.91
N LEU A 544 -4.28 -5.42 -33.99
CA LEU A 544 -5.39 -5.53 -33.02
C LEU A 544 -6.76 -5.55 -33.72
N LEU A 545 -6.96 -4.68 -34.71
CA LEU A 545 -8.18 -4.67 -35.52
C LEU A 545 -8.35 -5.96 -36.32
N GLY A 546 -7.26 -6.54 -36.82
CA GLY A 546 -7.26 -7.86 -37.45
C GLY A 546 -7.73 -8.97 -36.50
N LYS A 547 -7.25 -8.98 -35.27
CA LYS A 547 -7.69 -9.96 -34.25
C LYS A 547 -9.16 -9.80 -33.90
N ILE A 548 -9.64 -8.56 -33.75
CA ILE A 548 -11.07 -8.27 -33.53
C ILE A 548 -11.90 -8.79 -34.71
N LEU A 549 -11.43 -8.56 -35.95
CA LEU A 549 -12.11 -9.03 -37.16
C LEU A 549 -12.23 -10.56 -37.17
N ILE A 550 -11.16 -11.29 -36.86
CA ILE A 550 -11.18 -12.76 -36.76
C ILE A 550 -12.28 -13.23 -35.81
N LEU A 551 -12.37 -12.64 -34.62
CA LEU A 551 -13.33 -13.05 -33.59
C LEU A 551 -14.79 -12.79 -34.00
N LEU A 552 -15.04 -11.67 -34.69
CA LEU A 552 -16.37 -11.36 -35.23
C LEU A 552 -16.76 -12.29 -36.38
N VAL A 553 -15.81 -12.61 -37.26
CA VAL A 553 -16.02 -13.52 -38.39
C VAL A 553 -16.32 -14.94 -37.90
N ARG A 554 -15.62 -15.43 -36.87
CA ARG A 554 -15.87 -16.75 -36.26
C ARG A 554 -17.30 -16.90 -35.74
N GLN A 555 -17.90 -15.82 -35.23
CA GLN A 555 -19.29 -15.80 -34.77
C GLN A 555 -20.31 -15.50 -35.90
N LYS A 556 -19.83 -15.30 -37.13
CA LYS A 556 -20.63 -14.91 -38.30
C LYS A 556 -21.40 -13.59 -38.10
N ASP A 557 -20.84 -12.65 -37.34
CA ASP A 557 -21.43 -11.31 -37.15
C ASP A 557 -20.99 -10.35 -38.27
N PHE A 558 -21.62 -10.49 -39.44
CA PHE A 558 -21.24 -9.77 -40.67
C PHE A 558 -21.34 -8.25 -40.54
N GLU A 559 -22.37 -7.73 -39.87
CA GLU A 559 -22.59 -6.29 -39.73
C GLU A 559 -21.45 -5.62 -38.96
N LYS A 560 -21.04 -6.22 -37.84
CA LYS A 560 -19.93 -5.69 -37.03
C LYS A 560 -18.59 -5.86 -37.73
N ALA A 561 -18.35 -6.99 -38.40
CA ALA A 561 -17.13 -7.22 -39.17
C ALA A 561 -16.95 -6.16 -40.27
N CYS A 562 -18.03 -5.80 -40.99
CA CYS A 562 -18.03 -4.72 -41.98
C CYS A 562 -17.64 -3.36 -41.37
N LYS A 563 -18.11 -3.02 -40.16
CA LYS A 563 -17.74 -1.76 -39.48
C LYS A 563 -16.25 -1.70 -39.13
N VAL A 564 -15.66 -2.83 -38.71
CA VAL A 564 -14.21 -2.93 -38.47
C VAL A 564 -13.44 -2.72 -39.76
N MET A 565 -13.87 -3.37 -40.85
CA MET A 565 -13.26 -3.21 -42.18
C MET A 565 -13.37 -1.78 -42.71
N ASP A 566 -14.53 -1.13 -42.58
CA ASP A 566 -14.74 0.26 -42.97
C ASP A 566 -13.77 1.22 -42.25
N ARG A 567 -13.42 0.92 -41.00
CA ARG A 567 -12.43 1.69 -40.24
C ARG A 567 -11.01 1.44 -40.75
N LEU A 568 -10.64 0.20 -41.03
CA LEU A 568 -9.33 -0.13 -41.60
C LEU A 568 -9.11 0.60 -42.93
N ASP A 569 -10.13 0.61 -43.80
CA ASP A 569 -10.05 1.21 -45.12
C ASP A 569 -10.03 2.75 -45.11
N LYS A 570 -10.92 3.39 -44.33
CA LYS A 570 -10.99 4.87 -44.29
C LYS A 570 -9.78 5.52 -43.61
N ASN A 571 -9.13 4.80 -42.69
CA ASN A 571 -8.12 5.35 -41.79
C ASN A 571 -6.71 4.78 -42.02
N GLN A 572 -6.43 4.24 -43.21
CA GLN A 572 -5.15 3.61 -43.59
C GLN A 572 -3.90 4.44 -43.20
N GLN A 573 -3.95 5.76 -43.32
CA GLN A 573 -2.81 6.65 -43.00
C GLN A 573 -2.62 6.93 -41.50
N THR A 574 -3.63 6.65 -40.68
CA THR A 574 -3.64 6.98 -39.24
C THR A 574 -3.47 5.76 -38.34
N ILE A 575 -3.84 4.58 -38.83
CA ILE A 575 -3.72 3.32 -38.08
C ILE A 575 -2.29 2.80 -38.24
N ALA A 576 -1.63 2.53 -37.11
CA ALA A 576 -0.29 1.96 -37.12
C ALA A 576 -0.35 0.45 -37.45
N GLY A 577 0.43 0.04 -38.45
CA GLY A 577 0.52 -1.36 -38.87
C GLY A 577 -0.69 -1.85 -39.68
N VAL A 578 -0.60 -3.09 -40.16
CA VAL A 578 -1.62 -3.75 -40.98
C VAL A 578 -2.12 -5.03 -40.31
N PRO A 579 -3.38 -5.43 -40.55
CA PRO A 579 -3.88 -6.74 -40.12
C PRO A 579 -3.05 -7.89 -40.70
N LYS A 580 -3.02 -9.03 -40.01
CA LYS A 580 -2.52 -10.27 -40.60
C LYS A 580 -3.42 -10.71 -41.76
N ILE A 581 -2.81 -11.25 -42.82
CA ILE A 581 -3.53 -11.69 -44.03
C ILE A 581 -4.60 -12.74 -43.72
N GLU A 582 -4.40 -13.57 -42.69
CA GLU A 582 -5.36 -14.56 -42.21
C GLU A 582 -6.72 -13.92 -41.84
N ALA A 583 -6.69 -12.75 -41.17
CA ALA A 583 -7.91 -12.03 -40.80
C ALA A 583 -8.70 -11.55 -42.02
N LEU A 584 -7.99 -11.04 -43.02
CA LEU A 584 -8.57 -10.51 -44.25
C LEU A 584 -9.11 -11.66 -45.13
N ALA A 585 -8.40 -12.78 -45.19
CA ALA A 585 -8.84 -13.98 -45.89
C ALA A 585 -10.15 -14.53 -45.30
N LEU A 586 -10.23 -14.65 -43.96
CA LEU A 586 -11.45 -15.11 -43.28
C LEU A 586 -12.64 -14.17 -43.53
N PHE A 587 -12.41 -12.85 -43.59
CA PHE A 587 -13.46 -11.90 -43.92
C PHE A 587 -13.96 -12.03 -45.37
N VAL A 588 -13.06 -12.30 -46.33
CA VAL A 588 -13.44 -12.61 -47.71
C VAL A 588 -14.27 -13.89 -47.77
N ASP A 589 -13.89 -14.93 -47.03
CA ASP A 589 -14.65 -16.18 -46.94
C ASP A 589 -16.07 -15.92 -46.36
N LEU A 590 -16.20 -15.07 -45.34
CA LEU A 590 -17.51 -14.66 -44.82
C LEU A 590 -18.35 -13.88 -45.86
N CYS A 591 -17.73 -13.02 -46.68
CA CYS A 591 -18.42 -12.32 -47.76
C CYS A 591 -18.94 -13.29 -48.84
N ILE A 592 -18.24 -14.40 -49.07
CA ILE A 592 -18.68 -15.49 -49.95
C ILE A 592 -19.91 -16.19 -49.36
N GLU A 593 -19.88 -16.54 -48.07
CA GLU A 593 -21.00 -17.18 -47.37
C GLU A 593 -22.28 -16.30 -47.40
N GLU A 594 -22.14 -15.01 -47.11
CA GLU A 594 -23.24 -14.04 -47.08
C GLU A 594 -23.67 -13.54 -48.47
N LYS A 595 -22.95 -13.94 -49.54
CA LYS A 595 -23.19 -13.55 -50.93
C LYS A 595 -23.14 -12.04 -51.18
N VAL A 596 -22.20 -11.35 -50.54
CA VAL A 596 -21.99 -9.89 -50.68
C VAL A 596 -20.64 -9.61 -51.37
N PRO A 597 -20.56 -9.68 -52.72
CA PRO A 597 -19.30 -9.55 -53.44
C PRO A 597 -18.70 -8.14 -53.35
N SER A 598 -19.51 -7.10 -53.15
CA SER A 598 -19.05 -5.71 -53.04
C SER A 598 -18.04 -5.53 -51.91
N ARG A 599 -18.36 -6.06 -50.71
CA ARG A 599 -17.50 -5.98 -49.52
C ARG A 599 -16.25 -6.86 -49.63
N GLY A 600 -16.36 -8.01 -50.28
CA GLY A 600 -15.20 -8.86 -50.60
C GLY A 600 -14.20 -8.15 -51.51
N ILE A 601 -14.69 -7.43 -52.53
CA ILE A 601 -13.84 -6.62 -53.43
C ILE A 601 -13.20 -5.45 -52.67
N ASP A 602 -13.92 -4.78 -51.77
CA ASP A 602 -13.37 -3.70 -50.93
C ASP A 602 -12.21 -4.21 -50.05
N CYS A 603 -12.36 -5.41 -49.47
CA CYS A 603 -11.29 -6.05 -48.69
C CYS A 603 -10.07 -6.42 -49.55
N ILE A 604 -10.28 -6.90 -50.78
CA ILE A 604 -9.18 -7.23 -51.70
C ILE A 604 -8.46 -5.96 -52.16
N GLN A 605 -9.20 -4.86 -52.39
CA GLN A 605 -8.58 -3.55 -52.68
C GLN A 605 -7.67 -3.11 -51.53
N TYR A 606 -8.16 -3.20 -50.29
CA TYR A 606 -7.33 -2.93 -49.12
C TYR A 606 -6.07 -3.82 -49.06
N CYS A 607 -6.20 -5.12 -49.36
CA CYS A 607 -5.05 -6.02 -49.42
C CYS A 607 -4.01 -5.59 -50.47
N THR A 608 -4.47 -5.18 -51.66
CA THR A 608 -3.61 -4.67 -52.73
C THR A 608 -2.93 -3.36 -52.33
N ASP A 609 -3.67 -2.44 -51.70
CA ASP A 609 -3.14 -1.15 -51.23
C ASP A 609 -2.06 -1.34 -50.16
N CYS A 610 -2.21 -2.35 -49.30
CA CYS A 610 -1.22 -2.74 -48.30
C CYS A 610 -0.04 -3.55 -48.89
N GLY A 611 -0.11 -3.97 -50.16
CA GLY A 611 0.95 -4.71 -50.85
C GLY A 611 1.02 -6.20 -50.54
N PHE A 612 -0.08 -6.84 -50.12
CA PHE A 612 -0.11 -8.28 -49.86
C PHE A 612 -0.10 -9.11 -51.17
N PRO A 613 0.87 -10.02 -51.39
CA PRO A 613 0.93 -10.84 -52.60
C PRO A 613 -0.23 -11.83 -52.73
N GLU A 614 -0.84 -12.22 -51.61
CA GLU A 614 -1.99 -13.13 -51.56
C GLU A 614 -3.29 -12.50 -52.09
N ALA A 615 -3.35 -11.18 -52.31
CA ALA A 615 -4.53 -10.48 -52.82
C ALA A 615 -5.05 -11.08 -54.15
N ASN A 616 -4.13 -11.45 -55.04
CA ASN A 616 -4.44 -12.11 -56.32
C ASN A 616 -5.11 -13.48 -56.10
N SER A 617 -4.64 -14.24 -55.12
CA SER A 617 -5.21 -15.56 -54.80
C SER A 617 -6.60 -15.48 -54.18
N LEU A 618 -6.84 -14.45 -53.36
CA LEU A 618 -8.16 -14.17 -52.78
C LEU A 618 -9.16 -13.71 -53.84
N ALA A 619 -8.71 -12.91 -54.81
CA ALA A 619 -9.53 -12.48 -55.93
C ALA A 619 -9.99 -13.64 -56.83
N VAL A 620 -9.08 -14.57 -57.17
CA VAL A 620 -9.42 -15.80 -57.92
C VAL A 620 -10.42 -16.65 -57.14
N ARG A 621 -10.26 -16.76 -55.82
CA ARG A 621 -11.18 -17.51 -54.96
C ARG A 621 -12.58 -16.88 -54.91
N LEU A 622 -12.65 -15.56 -54.73
CA LEU A 622 -13.91 -14.81 -54.73
C LEU A 622 -14.66 -14.99 -56.05
N HIS A 623 -13.97 -14.91 -57.18
CA HIS A 623 -14.58 -15.08 -58.51
C HIS A 623 -15.06 -16.51 -58.76
N LYS A 624 -14.34 -17.52 -58.24
CA LYS A 624 -14.71 -18.93 -58.43
C LYS A 624 -15.94 -19.34 -57.62
N GLU A 625 -16.06 -18.86 -56.39
CA GLU A 625 -17.13 -19.27 -55.46
C GLU A 625 -18.40 -18.42 -55.61
N LEU A 626 -18.28 -17.13 -55.97
CA LEU A 626 -19.39 -16.25 -56.31
C LEU A 626 -19.34 -15.99 -57.82
N ASN A 627 -20.32 -16.47 -58.59
CA ASN A 627 -20.47 -16.12 -60.02
C ASN A 627 -20.72 -14.61 -60.16
N LEU A 628 -19.65 -13.81 -60.23
CA LEU A 628 -19.70 -12.35 -60.24
C LEU A 628 -20.31 -11.81 -61.53
N ASP A 629 -21.22 -10.84 -61.43
CA ASP A 629 -21.73 -10.10 -62.58
C ASP A 629 -20.62 -9.26 -63.25
N GLU A 630 -20.77 -8.91 -64.54
CA GLU A 630 -19.77 -8.18 -65.34
C GLU A 630 -19.26 -6.89 -64.65
N VAL A 631 -20.13 -6.19 -63.92
CA VAL A 631 -19.77 -4.96 -63.19
C VAL A 631 -18.80 -5.22 -62.04
N PHE A 632 -19.00 -6.32 -61.30
CA PHE A 632 -18.13 -6.70 -60.18
C PHE A 632 -16.83 -7.31 -60.68
N LEU A 633 -16.87 -8.04 -61.80
CA LEU A 633 -15.70 -8.56 -62.48
C LEU A 633 -14.78 -7.43 -62.98
N GLU A 634 -15.34 -6.42 -63.67
CA GLU A 634 -14.57 -5.25 -64.11
C GLU A 634 -13.92 -4.50 -62.94
N ARG A 635 -14.64 -4.38 -61.82
CA ARG A 635 -14.12 -3.73 -60.61
C ARG A 635 -12.96 -4.54 -60.03
N LEU A 636 -13.10 -5.85 -59.93
CA LEU A 636 -12.05 -6.74 -59.40
C LEU A 636 -10.81 -6.78 -60.32
N THR A 637 -10.99 -6.84 -61.64
CA THR A 637 -9.88 -6.78 -62.62
C THR A 637 -9.13 -5.46 -62.57
N LYS A 638 -9.81 -4.34 -62.25
CA LYS A 638 -9.14 -3.04 -62.01
C LYS A 638 -8.27 -3.04 -60.73
N VAL A 639 -8.64 -3.83 -59.72
CA VAL A 639 -7.95 -3.89 -58.42
C VAL A 639 -6.68 -4.74 -58.50
N VAL A 640 -6.77 -5.96 -59.01
CA VAL A 640 -5.68 -6.96 -59.00
C VAL A 640 -4.99 -7.15 -60.36
N GLY A 641 -5.51 -6.53 -61.43
CA GLY A 641 -5.04 -6.73 -62.79
C GLY A 641 -5.68 -7.95 -63.47
N ASP A 642 -5.17 -8.32 -64.65
CA ASP A 642 -5.74 -9.38 -65.50
C ASP A 642 -5.31 -10.80 -65.06
N VAL A 643 -5.58 -11.13 -63.80
CA VAL A 643 -5.16 -12.39 -63.14
C VAL A 643 -6.08 -13.57 -63.51
N PHE A 644 -7.26 -13.28 -64.06
CA PHE A 644 -8.28 -14.26 -64.45
C PHE A 644 -8.06 -14.87 -65.83
N SER A 645 -7.03 -14.40 -66.56
CA SER A 645 -6.67 -14.86 -67.91
C SER A 645 -5.89 -16.19 -67.93
N THR A 646 -5.56 -16.76 -66.76
CA THR A 646 -4.83 -18.04 -66.64
C THR A 646 -5.45 -19.06 -65.66
N SER A 647 -6.74 -18.94 -65.33
CA SER A 647 -7.49 -19.93 -64.53
C SER A 647 -8.34 -20.88 -65.35
#